data_AF-V6M7Y5-F1
#
_entry.id   AF-V6M7Y5-F1
#
_cell.length_a   1.000
_cell.length_b   1.000
_cell.length_c   1.000
_cell.angle_alpha   90.00
_cell.angle_beta   90.00
_cell.angle_gamma   90.00
#
_symmetry.space_group_name_H-M   'P 1'
#
loop_
_entity.id
_entity.type
_entity.pdbx_description
1 polymer ?
#
loop_
_entity_poly.entity_id
_entity_poly.type
_entity_poly.pdbx_seq_one_letter_code
_entity_poly.pdbx_strand_id
1 'polypeptide(L)'
;MIAMRVCSFLLFIVLLMSSVFTGSALAKENSKQAADLIFENGSVYTVDKDRSRAEAVAVKDGKILYVGDSKGAAAFKDSNTRVIDLKGKMLLPGFIDSHAHAYLMAESLFWLDITNYSTLEEYAQAIKDYLKEHPDSKQLRGVGWKRDLIESSGLAPNEWLDQVFPDIPAVFISSSHHDLWVNSKALANAGIDKNTPDPKGGMIERDPKTGEPTGILQEFSAHNLVINALPQSDFTVQEYKETIIAWQEYSAKNGVTGVFVPIHYPTENLLKAFEEMDNAGKLTMRYDLALWADENRGTEQISMFKELRDKYQGELYKVDSIKIFADGVGDDLLVWDQDVLEETVAALDKEGFRVYVHAIGIQGFYPSGNALDAFEYAAKVNGRRDSRHAITHISWVREDDVARFKNLDVIPVPQPAWFASRKSDYDLSEENLRDLRRMNSYFEAGIPVASSSDYPSTAQFLSDFIPFTGLEVGVTRLDRDKAVEADLGKAAWPKERASLEDMIASYTINGAHLIFAEDERGSIEVGKKADLVVVDKNLFELPVTQINQAKVLLTLFEGKEVFRDRTFIDASYLQALVEQFEKAGEFSNHGAARSLQAHLDTAARFEQQEAAEQVVKYMQSFNQLLDQHKKAGSVSEDAYQSLKTHAEALLKKWQESRK
;
A
#
# COMPACT_ATOMS: atom_id res chain seq x y z
N MET A 1 68.42 21.90 -61.47
CA MET A 1 68.85 22.49 -60.19
C MET A 1 68.01 21.83 -59.11
N ILE A 2 68.43 21.00 -58.16
CA ILE A 2 69.69 20.54 -57.55
C ILE A 2 69.24 19.19 -56.91
N ALA A 3 69.66 18.02 -57.40
CA ALA A 3 70.78 17.19 -56.93
C ALA A 3 70.57 16.38 -55.62
N MET A 4 70.85 15.06 -55.70
CA MET A 4 71.53 14.17 -54.71
C MET A 4 70.75 13.67 -53.46
N ARG A 5 70.83 12.43 -52.95
CA ARG A 5 71.68 11.19 -53.05
C ARG A 5 70.85 10.01 -52.41
N VAL A 6 70.66 8.81 -52.99
CA VAL A 6 71.47 7.55 -53.04
C VAL A 6 71.43 6.58 -51.81
N CYS A 7 70.97 5.34 -52.09
CA CYS A 7 71.21 3.97 -51.52
C CYS A 7 70.89 3.62 -50.05
N SER A 8 70.07 2.60 -49.72
CA SER A 8 70.13 1.12 -49.93
C SER A 8 70.98 0.36 -48.91
N PHE A 9 70.36 -0.44 -48.02
CA PHE A 9 70.62 -1.88 -47.77
C PHE A 9 69.88 -2.41 -46.51
N LEU A 10 69.39 -3.66 -46.60
CA LEU A 10 69.05 -4.62 -45.51
C LEU A 10 67.80 -4.38 -44.63
N LEU A 11 66.74 -5.16 -44.87
CA LEU A 11 66.34 -6.22 -43.93
C LEU A 11 65.41 -7.26 -44.59
N PHE A 12 66.04 -8.31 -45.11
CA PHE A 12 65.50 -9.67 -45.13
C PHE A 12 65.29 -10.11 -43.66
N ILE A 13 64.27 -10.93 -43.38
CA ILE A 13 63.76 -11.42 -42.07
C ILE A 13 62.46 -10.72 -41.67
N VAL A 14 61.32 -11.20 -42.18
CA VAL A 14 60.13 -11.66 -41.43
C VAL A 14 59.23 -12.39 -42.46
N LEU A 15 59.61 -13.61 -42.85
CA LEU A 15 58.82 -14.46 -43.75
C LEU A 15 59.07 -15.92 -43.40
N LEU A 16 58.77 -16.33 -42.16
CA LEU A 16 58.71 -17.72 -41.71
C LEU A 16 58.22 -17.80 -40.25
N MET A 17 56.92 -17.58 -40.04
CA MET A 17 56.13 -18.22 -38.97
C MET A 17 54.65 -18.22 -39.41
N SER A 18 54.39 -18.99 -40.45
CA SER A 18 53.07 -19.56 -40.72
C SER A 18 52.76 -20.66 -39.70
N SER A 19 51.46 -20.81 -39.41
CA SER A 19 50.79 -21.99 -38.86
C SER A 19 51.05 -22.38 -37.40
N VAL A 20 50.47 -21.66 -36.44
CA VAL A 20 49.61 -22.23 -35.36
C VAL A 20 48.67 -21.13 -34.86
N PHE A 21 47.51 -20.98 -35.49
CA PHE A 21 46.31 -20.47 -34.83
C PHE A 21 45.17 -21.34 -35.34
N THR A 22 45.14 -22.58 -34.85
CA THR A 22 43.90 -23.35 -34.80
C THR A 22 42.86 -22.48 -34.12
N GLY A 23 41.78 -22.19 -34.84
CA GLY A 23 40.67 -21.43 -34.31
C GLY A 23 40.11 -22.10 -33.07
N SER A 24 40.48 -21.58 -31.90
CA SER A 24 39.57 -21.54 -30.77
C SER A 24 38.49 -20.56 -31.17
N ALA A 25 37.46 -21.07 -31.86
CA ALA A 25 36.15 -20.49 -31.74
C ALA A 25 35.88 -20.46 -30.23
N LEU A 26 36.05 -19.28 -29.63
CA LEU A 26 35.36 -18.96 -28.40
C LEU A 26 33.89 -19.13 -28.73
N ALA A 27 33.38 -20.34 -28.52
CA ALA A 27 32.01 -20.52 -28.14
C ALA A 27 31.83 -19.50 -27.02
N LYS A 28 31.11 -18.41 -27.31
CA LYS A 28 30.32 -17.78 -26.27
C LYS A 28 29.51 -18.94 -25.73
N GLU A 29 29.94 -19.51 -24.61
CA GLU A 29 29.02 -20.20 -23.74
C GLU A 29 27.89 -19.19 -23.56
N ASN A 30 26.76 -19.43 -24.22
CA ASN A 30 25.49 -18.97 -23.70
C ASN A 30 25.38 -19.68 -22.36
N SER A 31 26.06 -19.15 -21.33
CA SER A 31 25.77 -19.51 -19.96
C SER A 31 24.30 -19.20 -19.81
N LYS A 32 23.46 -20.25 -19.80
CA LYS A 32 22.05 -20.10 -19.49
C LYS A 32 21.99 -19.26 -18.23
N GLN A 33 21.31 -18.12 -18.31
CA GLN A 33 21.17 -17.23 -17.17
C GLN A 33 20.38 -18.00 -16.11
N ALA A 34 21.06 -18.44 -15.05
CA ALA A 34 20.41 -19.14 -13.95
C ALA A 34 19.58 -18.14 -13.14
N ALA A 35 18.41 -18.56 -12.71
CA ALA A 35 17.52 -17.78 -11.85
C ALA A 35 17.99 -17.83 -10.39
N ASP A 36 17.74 -16.76 -9.65
CA ASP A 36 17.93 -16.76 -8.19
C ASP A 36 16.78 -17.50 -7.51
N LEU A 37 15.58 -17.39 -8.08
CA LEU A 37 14.35 -17.96 -7.56
C LEU A 37 13.47 -18.50 -8.69
N ILE A 38 12.88 -19.67 -8.49
CA ILE A 38 11.84 -20.23 -9.35
C ILE A 38 10.61 -20.57 -8.49
N PHE A 39 9.45 -20.10 -8.92
CA PHE A 39 8.16 -20.64 -8.52
C PHE A 39 7.73 -21.68 -9.55
N GLU A 40 7.30 -22.87 -9.12
CA GLU A 40 6.83 -23.94 -10.00
C GLU A 40 5.55 -24.60 -9.46
N ASN A 41 4.84 -25.34 -10.34
CA ASN A 41 3.58 -26.02 -10.05
C ASN A 41 2.49 -25.10 -9.45
N GLY A 42 2.44 -23.84 -9.88
CA GLY A 42 1.46 -22.85 -9.41
C GLY A 42 0.29 -22.63 -10.35
N SER A 43 -0.70 -21.89 -9.85
CA SER A 43 -1.74 -21.24 -10.65
C SER A 43 -1.33 -19.78 -10.87
N VAL A 44 -0.49 -19.50 -11.88
CA VAL A 44 0.00 -18.14 -12.14
C VAL A 44 -1.00 -17.39 -13.00
N TYR A 45 -1.50 -16.25 -12.52
CA TYR A 45 -2.30 -15.31 -13.31
C TYR A 45 -1.50 -14.04 -13.57
N THR A 46 -1.20 -13.80 -14.86
CA THR A 46 -0.15 -12.84 -15.23
C THR A 46 -0.62 -11.39 -15.23
N VAL A 47 -1.91 -11.15 -15.44
CA VAL A 47 -2.47 -9.79 -15.65
C VAL A 47 -1.77 -9.05 -16.82
N ASP A 48 -1.21 -9.80 -17.77
CA ASP A 48 -0.80 -9.23 -19.06
C ASP A 48 -2.05 -8.85 -19.88
N LYS A 49 -1.82 -8.25 -21.05
CA LYS A 49 -2.90 -7.81 -21.93
C LYS A 49 -3.86 -8.95 -22.34
N ASP A 50 -3.34 -10.17 -22.45
CA ASP A 50 -4.09 -11.35 -22.87
C ASP A 50 -4.71 -12.11 -21.68
N ARG A 51 -4.48 -11.64 -20.44
CA ARG A 51 -4.92 -12.28 -19.18
C ARG A 51 -4.45 -13.74 -19.09
N SER A 52 -3.20 -13.97 -19.50
CA SER A 52 -2.58 -15.28 -19.63
C SER A 52 -2.44 -16.00 -18.29
N ARG A 53 -2.45 -17.33 -18.36
CA ARG A 53 -2.15 -18.24 -17.24
C ARG A 53 -0.82 -18.97 -17.48
N ALA A 54 -0.12 -19.28 -16.40
CA ALA A 54 1.12 -20.03 -16.41
C ALA A 54 1.23 -20.94 -15.18
N GLU A 55 2.28 -21.76 -15.12
CA GLU A 55 2.53 -22.67 -14.00
C GLU A 55 3.81 -22.31 -13.21
N ALA A 56 4.71 -21.55 -13.84
CA ALA A 56 6.01 -21.23 -13.28
C ALA A 56 6.51 -19.83 -13.66
N VAL A 57 7.28 -19.24 -12.74
CA VAL A 57 7.94 -17.95 -12.90
C VAL A 57 9.37 -18.05 -12.39
N ALA A 58 10.35 -17.63 -13.19
CA ALA A 58 11.75 -17.53 -12.78
C ALA A 58 12.13 -16.06 -12.59
N VAL A 59 12.90 -15.77 -11.55
CA VAL A 59 13.33 -14.42 -11.16
C VAL A 59 14.86 -14.36 -11.09
N LYS A 60 15.44 -13.30 -11.65
CA LYS A 60 16.87 -13.02 -11.61
C LYS A 60 17.10 -11.52 -11.40
N ASP A 61 17.93 -11.17 -10.42
CA ASP A 61 18.31 -9.79 -10.11
C ASP A 61 17.07 -8.87 -9.95
N GLY A 62 16.06 -9.40 -9.26
CA GLY A 62 14.79 -8.72 -8.98
C GLY A 62 13.83 -8.57 -10.16
N LYS A 63 14.14 -9.16 -11.32
CA LYS A 63 13.29 -9.13 -12.52
C LYS A 63 12.82 -10.51 -12.94
N ILE A 64 11.68 -10.54 -13.62
CA ILE A 64 11.07 -11.76 -14.14
C ILE A 64 11.87 -12.19 -15.38
N LEU A 65 12.47 -13.37 -15.32
CA LEU A 65 13.30 -13.97 -16.37
C LEU A 65 12.50 -14.91 -17.28
N TYR A 66 11.49 -15.60 -16.73
CA TYR A 66 10.67 -16.56 -17.44
C TYR A 66 9.26 -16.62 -16.85
N VAL A 67 8.27 -16.83 -17.73
CA VAL A 67 6.87 -17.11 -17.39
C VAL A 67 6.40 -18.20 -18.34
N GLY A 68 5.87 -19.31 -17.82
CA GLY A 68 5.39 -20.41 -18.66
C GLY A 68 5.11 -21.68 -17.87
N ASP A 69 5.32 -22.84 -18.50
CA ASP A 69 5.15 -24.14 -17.84
C ASP A 69 6.33 -24.49 -16.90
N SER A 70 6.07 -25.39 -15.94
CA SER A 70 7.06 -25.80 -14.93
C SER A 70 8.25 -26.55 -15.54
N LYS A 71 8.05 -27.25 -16.65
CA LYS A 71 9.11 -27.99 -17.35
C LYS A 71 10.12 -27.04 -18.01
N GLY A 72 9.65 -25.94 -18.57
CA GLY A 72 10.47 -24.90 -19.18
C GLY A 72 11.27 -24.12 -18.14
N ALA A 73 10.71 -23.90 -16.95
CA ALA A 73 11.43 -23.27 -15.85
C ALA A 73 12.70 -24.04 -15.44
N ALA A 74 12.72 -25.36 -15.59
CA ALA A 74 13.91 -26.18 -15.33
C ALA A 74 15.15 -25.78 -16.16
N ALA A 75 14.96 -25.08 -17.29
CA ALA A 75 16.07 -24.56 -18.08
C ALA A 75 16.86 -23.44 -17.38
N PHE A 76 16.29 -22.80 -16.35
CA PHE A 76 16.86 -21.69 -15.59
C PHE A 76 17.34 -22.11 -14.19
N LYS A 77 17.23 -23.39 -13.85
CA LYS A 77 17.60 -23.93 -12.54
C LYS A 77 19.06 -24.38 -12.52
N ASP A 78 19.80 -23.94 -11.50
CA ASP A 78 21.13 -24.48 -11.16
C ASP A 78 21.21 -24.87 -9.67
N SER A 79 22.42 -25.12 -9.16
CA SER A 79 22.65 -25.48 -7.75
C SER A 79 22.44 -24.33 -6.77
N ASN A 80 22.37 -23.09 -7.24
CA ASN A 80 22.17 -21.88 -6.44
C ASN A 80 20.74 -21.34 -6.54
N THR A 81 19.94 -21.82 -7.51
CA THR A 81 18.54 -21.43 -7.67
C THR A 81 17.69 -21.94 -6.50
N ARG A 82 17.06 -21.02 -5.77
CA ARG A 82 16.03 -21.36 -4.79
C ARG A 82 14.74 -21.73 -5.53
N VAL A 83 14.13 -22.85 -5.17
CA VAL A 83 12.86 -23.29 -5.78
C VAL A 83 11.75 -23.30 -4.73
N ILE A 84 10.63 -22.67 -5.07
CA ILE A 84 9.40 -22.68 -4.27
C ILE A 84 8.35 -23.45 -5.07
N ASP A 85 8.03 -24.65 -4.60
CA ASP A 85 6.92 -25.46 -5.11
C ASP A 85 5.60 -24.90 -4.58
N LEU A 86 4.80 -24.33 -5.46
CA LEU A 86 3.53 -23.69 -5.10
C LEU A 86 2.44 -24.71 -4.78
N LYS A 87 2.57 -25.98 -5.18
CA LYS A 87 1.57 -27.03 -4.93
C LYS A 87 0.15 -26.59 -5.29
N GLY A 88 -0.01 -26.00 -6.48
CA GLY A 88 -1.27 -25.49 -7.03
C GLY A 88 -1.71 -24.11 -6.51
N LYS A 89 -1.02 -23.53 -5.52
CA LYS A 89 -1.30 -22.18 -4.99
C LYS A 89 -1.19 -21.13 -6.08
N MET A 90 -1.89 -20.02 -5.86
CA MET A 90 -1.96 -18.95 -6.84
C MET A 90 -0.78 -17.99 -6.70
N LEU A 91 -0.26 -17.53 -7.84
CA LEU A 91 0.74 -16.46 -7.91
C LEU A 91 0.14 -15.28 -8.69
N LEU A 92 0.23 -14.10 -8.09
CA LEU A 92 -0.27 -12.83 -8.63
C LEU A 92 0.85 -11.76 -8.64
N PRO A 93 0.72 -10.69 -9.44
CA PRO A 93 1.48 -9.47 -9.21
C PRO A 93 1.22 -8.92 -7.81
N GLY A 94 2.20 -8.21 -7.25
CA GLY A 94 2.03 -7.43 -6.03
C GLY A 94 0.92 -6.39 -6.18
N PHE A 95 0.09 -6.26 -5.14
CA PHE A 95 -1.00 -5.30 -5.16
C PHE A 95 -0.47 -3.87 -5.03
N ILE A 96 -1.19 -2.93 -5.62
CA ILE A 96 -0.95 -1.49 -5.53
C ILE A 96 -2.22 -0.86 -4.98
N ASP A 97 -2.11 -0.24 -3.81
CA ASP A 97 -3.19 0.51 -3.19
C ASP A 97 -3.19 1.94 -3.74
N SER A 98 -4.18 2.27 -4.57
CA SER A 98 -4.18 3.53 -5.33
C SER A 98 -4.64 4.75 -4.52
N HIS A 99 -4.96 4.57 -3.22
CA HIS A 99 -5.32 5.63 -2.30
C HIS A 99 -5.37 5.12 -0.85
N ALA A 100 -4.35 5.42 -0.06
CA ALA A 100 -4.34 5.14 1.38
C ALA A 100 -3.46 6.14 2.15
N HIS A 101 -3.94 6.60 3.31
CA HIS A 101 -3.21 7.50 4.19
C HIS A 101 -2.22 6.75 5.08
N ALA A 102 -1.24 6.10 4.45
CA ALA A 102 -0.24 5.24 5.11
C ALA A 102 0.42 5.87 6.35
N TYR A 103 0.69 7.18 6.30
CA TYR A 103 1.34 7.91 7.39
C TYR A 103 0.44 8.08 8.64
N LEU A 104 -0.88 7.94 8.52
CA LEU A 104 -1.81 8.01 9.66
C LEU A 104 -1.72 6.78 10.56
N MET A 105 -1.00 5.72 10.16
CA MET A 105 -0.61 4.66 11.09
C MET A 105 0.16 5.21 12.31
N ALA A 106 0.82 6.37 12.19
CA ALA A 106 1.47 7.06 13.31
C ALA A 106 0.50 7.33 14.47
N GLU A 107 -0.76 7.65 14.16
CA GLU A 107 -1.77 7.91 15.18
C GLU A 107 -2.04 6.65 16.01
N SER A 108 -2.17 5.49 15.37
CA SER A 108 -2.35 4.21 16.06
C SER A 108 -1.14 3.75 16.88
N LEU A 109 0.07 4.24 16.55
CA LEU A 109 1.30 3.86 17.23
C LEU A 109 1.62 4.75 18.42
N PHE A 110 1.33 6.05 18.34
CA PHE A 110 1.82 7.03 19.31
C PHE A 110 0.72 7.79 20.04
N TRP A 111 -0.53 7.76 19.56
CA TRP A 111 -1.65 8.44 20.21
C TRP A 111 -2.52 7.46 20.99
N LEU A 112 -3.37 8.00 21.86
CA LEU A 112 -4.35 7.21 22.58
C LEU A 112 -5.48 6.75 21.63
N ASP A 113 -5.52 5.48 21.29
CA ASP A 113 -6.62 4.88 20.52
C ASP A 113 -7.79 4.52 21.43
N ILE A 114 -8.95 5.17 21.21
CA ILE A 114 -10.20 4.91 21.92
C ILE A 114 -11.29 4.27 21.06
N THR A 115 -10.94 3.79 19.85
CA THR A 115 -11.89 3.21 18.87
C THR A 115 -12.71 2.05 19.44
N ASN A 116 -12.06 1.20 20.24
CA ASN A 116 -12.65 -0.04 20.76
C ASN A 116 -13.46 0.14 22.05
N TYR A 117 -13.46 1.33 22.65
CA TYR A 117 -14.31 1.62 23.80
C TYR A 117 -15.71 2.03 23.36
N SER A 118 -16.68 1.73 24.21
CA SER A 118 -18.12 1.85 23.95
C SER A 118 -18.85 2.68 25.00
N THR A 119 -18.19 3.10 26.09
CA THR A 119 -18.79 3.99 27.10
C THR A 119 -17.90 5.18 27.46
N LEU A 120 -18.53 6.24 27.99
CA LEU A 120 -17.82 7.44 28.46
C LEU A 120 -16.90 7.14 29.65
N GLU A 121 -17.28 6.19 30.51
CA GLU A 121 -16.45 5.74 31.62
C GLU A 121 -15.18 5.05 31.13
N GLU A 122 -15.28 4.24 30.07
CA GLU A 122 -14.12 3.62 29.44
C GLU A 122 -13.20 4.66 28.81
N TYR A 123 -13.75 5.69 28.13
CA TYR A 123 -12.96 6.83 27.62
C TYR A 123 -12.22 7.53 28.76
N ALA A 124 -12.92 7.88 29.85
CA ALA A 124 -12.31 8.57 30.97
C ALA A 124 -11.22 7.72 31.66
N GLN A 125 -11.41 6.41 31.73
CA GLN A 125 -10.42 5.50 32.31
C GLN A 125 -9.19 5.37 31.40
N ALA A 126 -9.37 5.18 30.10
CA ALA A 126 -8.28 5.10 29.13
C ALA A 126 -7.42 6.37 29.12
N ILE A 127 -8.07 7.54 29.17
CA ILE A 127 -7.40 8.84 29.27
C ILE A 127 -6.56 8.93 30.56
N LYS A 128 -7.12 8.53 31.71
CA LYS A 128 -6.41 8.57 32.99
C LYS A 128 -5.21 7.62 33.02
N ASP A 129 -5.38 6.41 32.48
CA ASP A 129 -4.30 5.42 32.42
C ASP A 129 -3.17 5.90 31.51
N TYR A 130 -3.50 6.46 30.34
CA TYR A 130 -2.53 7.07 29.44
C TYR A 130 -1.75 8.21 30.12
N LEU A 131 -2.44 9.17 30.75
CA LEU A 131 -1.76 10.29 31.43
C LEU A 131 -0.92 9.85 32.63
N LYS A 132 -1.27 8.74 33.28
CA LYS A 132 -0.48 8.14 34.36
C LYS A 132 0.79 7.48 33.85
N GLU A 133 0.73 6.83 32.68
CA GLU A 133 1.90 6.23 32.01
C GLU A 133 2.80 7.29 31.37
N HIS A 134 2.23 8.46 31.02
CA HIS A 134 2.92 9.57 30.39
C HIS A 134 2.82 10.88 31.20
N PRO A 135 3.33 10.95 32.45
CA PRO A 135 3.13 12.08 33.36
C PRO A 135 3.74 13.40 32.89
N ASP A 136 4.70 13.36 31.96
CA ASP A 136 5.38 14.54 31.43
C ASP A 136 4.70 15.15 30.18
N SER A 137 3.63 14.53 29.70
CA SER A 137 2.89 14.95 28.50
C SER A 137 2.46 16.41 28.57
N LYS A 138 2.71 17.16 27.50
CA LYS A 138 2.30 18.57 27.37
C LYS A 138 1.00 18.76 26.61
N GLN A 139 0.50 17.69 26.02
CA GLN A 139 -0.75 17.61 25.28
C GLN A 139 -1.25 16.17 25.32
N LEU A 140 -2.54 15.97 25.07
CA LEU A 140 -3.11 14.66 24.78
C LEU A 140 -3.58 14.62 23.34
N ARG A 141 -3.17 13.58 22.61
CA ARG A 141 -3.67 13.28 21.27
C ARG A 141 -4.29 11.90 21.27
N GLY A 142 -5.43 11.75 20.62
CA GLY A 142 -6.11 10.47 20.51
C GLY A 142 -6.91 10.32 19.22
N VAL A 143 -7.40 9.11 18.97
CA VAL A 143 -8.18 8.76 17.78
C VAL A 143 -9.34 7.85 18.12
N GLY A 144 -10.36 7.84 17.27
CA GLY A 144 -11.43 6.84 17.31
C GLY A 144 -12.62 7.20 18.20
N TRP A 145 -12.79 8.48 18.53
CA TRP A 145 -13.96 8.92 19.29
C TRP A 145 -15.24 8.80 18.46
N LYS A 146 -16.38 8.57 19.14
CA LYS A 146 -17.71 8.42 18.52
C LYS A 146 -18.61 9.56 18.96
N ARG A 147 -19.15 10.30 17.99
CA ARG A 147 -20.02 11.46 18.22
C ARG A 147 -21.22 11.15 19.11
N ASP A 148 -22.01 10.13 18.76
CA ASP A 148 -23.20 9.71 19.51
C ASP A 148 -22.92 9.47 21.01
N LEU A 149 -21.72 8.96 21.33
CA LEU A 149 -21.35 8.69 22.72
C LEU A 149 -21.13 9.99 23.50
N ILE A 150 -20.47 10.98 22.91
CA ILE A 150 -20.24 12.28 23.54
C ILE A 150 -21.54 13.06 23.65
N GLU A 151 -22.37 13.06 22.62
CA GLU A 151 -23.69 13.70 22.63
C GLU A 151 -24.61 13.12 23.71
N SER A 152 -24.48 11.83 24.02
CA SER A 152 -25.24 11.17 25.09
C SER A 152 -24.92 11.68 26.51
N SER A 153 -23.80 12.40 26.69
CA SER A 153 -23.40 12.94 28.00
C SER A 153 -24.32 14.05 28.51
N GLY A 154 -25.01 14.76 27.60
CA GLY A 154 -25.79 15.96 27.92
C GLY A 154 -24.96 17.20 28.27
N LEU A 155 -23.63 17.14 28.10
CA LEU A 155 -22.70 18.27 28.25
C LEU A 155 -22.25 18.75 26.86
N ALA A 156 -21.69 19.96 26.79
CA ALA A 156 -20.92 20.32 25.61
C ALA A 156 -19.68 19.41 25.49
N PRO A 157 -19.27 19.00 24.28
CA PRO A 157 -18.13 18.11 24.07
C PRO A 157 -16.83 18.53 24.78
N ASN A 158 -16.45 19.81 24.72
CA ASN A 158 -15.27 20.34 25.45
C ASN A 158 -15.42 20.25 26.97
N GLU A 159 -16.60 20.59 27.51
CA GLU A 159 -16.88 20.54 28.95
C GLU A 159 -16.72 19.13 29.52
N TRP A 160 -17.07 18.09 28.74
CA TRP A 160 -16.84 16.72 29.15
C TRP A 160 -15.36 16.42 29.33
N LEU A 161 -14.50 16.81 28.38
CA LEU A 161 -13.04 16.63 28.51
C LEU A 161 -12.47 17.41 29.68
N ASP A 162 -12.95 18.65 29.88
CA ASP A 162 -12.50 19.50 31.00
C ASP A 162 -12.82 18.87 32.37
N GLN A 163 -13.94 18.13 32.49
CA GLN A 163 -14.27 17.38 33.71
C GLN A 163 -13.34 16.18 33.95
N VAL A 164 -12.81 15.57 32.89
CA VAL A 164 -11.88 14.43 33.00
C VAL A 164 -10.45 14.89 33.27
N PHE A 165 -9.97 15.90 32.53
CA PHE A 165 -8.63 16.50 32.68
C PHE A 165 -8.55 17.90 32.01
N PRO A 166 -8.48 19.00 32.79
CA PRO A 166 -8.51 20.36 32.22
C PRO A 166 -7.14 20.97 31.92
N ASP A 167 -6.05 20.36 32.39
CA ASP A 167 -4.77 21.07 32.55
C ASP A 167 -3.94 21.21 31.26
N ILE A 168 -4.07 20.26 30.32
CA ILE A 168 -3.29 20.22 29.07
C ILE A 168 -4.22 20.22 27.86
N PRO A 169 -3.81 20.80 26.71
CA PRO A 169 -4.61 20.77 25.49
C PRO A 169 -4.83 19.33 25.03
N ALA A 170 -6.07 19.02 24.66
CA ALA A 170 -6.47 17.71 24.16
C ALA A 170 -7.09 17.80 22.78
N VAL A 171 -6.72 16.88 21.90
CA VAL A 171 -7.34 16.70 20.58
C VAL A 171 -7.60 15.23 20.30
N PHE A 172 -8.78 14.92 19.78
CA PHE A 172 -9.19 13.58 19.38
C PHE A 172 -9.75 13.61 17.97
N ILE A 173 -9.18 12.83 17.06
CA ILE A 173 -9.68 12.68 15.69
C ILE A 173 -10.72 11.56 15.65
N SER A 174 -11.85 11.81 14.98
CA SER A 174 -12.91 10.82 14.80
C SER A 174 -12.46 9.70 13.85
N SER A 175 -13.15 8.55 13.85
CA SER A 175 -12.79 7.47 12.92
C SER A 175 -12.91 7.87 11.45
N SER A 176 -13.80 8.81 11.10
CA SER A 176 -13.89 9.34 9.72
C SER A 176 -12.77 10.33 9.38
N HIS A 177 -12.03 10.85 10.37
CA HIS A 177 -11.04 11.91 10.22
C HIS A 177 -11.61 13.29 9.81
N HIS A 178 -12.94 13.44 9.73
CA HIS A 178 -13.61 14.71 9.37
C HIS A 178 -14.08 15.53 10.57
N ASP A 179 -14.11 14.95 11.77
CA ASP A 179 -14.40 15.68 13.01
C ASP A 179 -13.22 15.61 14.01
N LEU A 180 -12.87 16.76 14.58
CA LEU A 180 -11.92 16.92 15.68
C LEU A 180 -12.64 17.32 16.97
N TRP A 181 -12.42 16.56 18.04
CA TRP A 181 -12.95 16.83 19.38
C TRP A 181 -11.84 17.34 20.30
N VAL A 182 -12.06 18.50 20.91
CA VAL A 182 -11.03 19.22 21.68
C VAL A 182 -11.58 19.75 23.01
N ASN A 183 -10.70 19.95 23.98
CA ASN A 183 -11.05 20.56 25.27
C ASN A 183 -10.93 22.09 25.22
N SER A 184 -11.39 22.79 26.27
CA SER A 184 -11.35 24.25 26.32
C SER A 184 -9.92 24.79 26.32
N LYS A 185 -8.96 24.04 26.86
CA LYS A 185 -7.54 24.40 26.85
C LYS A 185 -6.97 24.46 25.43
N ALA A 186 -7.34 23.51 24.56
CA ALA A 186 -6.92 23.47 23.17
C ALA A 186 -7.51 24.65 22.36
N LEU A 187 -8.80 24.95 22.55
CA LEU A 187 -9.44 26.14 21.94
C LEU A 187 -8.76 27.44 22.38
N ALA A 188 -8.49 27.59 23.67
CA ALA A 188 -7.82 28.77 24.22
C ALA A 188 -6.38 28.93 23.68
N ASN A 189 -5.64 27.82 23.53
CA ASN A 189 -4.30 27.85 22.92
C ASN A 189 -4.35 28.32 21.46
N ALA A 190 -5.40 27.94 20.73
CA ALA A 190 -5.63 28.36 19.34
C ALA A 190 -6.23 29.77 19.21
N GLY A 191 -6.62 30.40 20.32
CA GLY A 191 -7.30 31.70 20.31
C GLY A 191 -8.70 31.66 19.70
N ILE A 192 -9.37 30.50 19.75
CA ILE A 192 -10.73 30.32 19.23
C ILE A 192 -11.74 30.75 20.29
N ASP A 193 -12.63 31.67 19.92
CA ASP A 193 -13.76 32.13 20.72
C ASP A 193 -15.03 32.26 19.87
N LYS A 194 -16.14 32.69 20.49
CA LYS A 194 -17.45 32.86 19.81
C LYS A 194 -17.44 33.78 18.58
N ASN A 195 -16.46 34.67 18.44
CA ASN A 195 -16.32 35.61 17.33
C ASN A 195 -15.32 35.15 16.28
N THR A 196 -14.59 34.05 16.51
CA THR A 196 -13.76 33.44 15.47
C THR A 196 -14.66 33.03 14.31
N PRO A 197 -14.42 33.46 13.07
CA PRO A 197 -15.21 33.02 11.92
C PRO A 197 -14.87 31.57 11.56
N ASP A 198 -15.79 30.90 10.88
CA ASP A 198 -15.48 29.60 10.27
C ASP A 198 -14.50 29.78 9.10
N PRO A 199 -13.50 28.89 8.96
CA PRO A 199 -12.62 28.90 7.79
C PRO A 199 -13.40 28.46 6.55
N LYS A 200 -12.91 28.79 5.34
CA LYS A 200 -13.51 28.24 4.12
C LYS A 200 -13.40 26.71 4.13
N GLY A 201 -14.46 26.02 3.74
CA GLY A 201 -14.49 24.56 3.67
C GLY A 201 -14.43 23.84 5.02
N GLY A 202 -14.60 24.53 6.15
CA GLY A 202 -14.66 23.92 7.47
C GLY A 202 -15.54 24.68 8.43
N MET A 203 -15.89 24.07 9.57
CA MET A 203 -16.83 24.65 10.52
C MET A 203 -16.34 24.50 11.96
N ILE A 204 -16.51 25.54 12.77
CA ILE A 204 -16.38 25.46 14.22
C ILE A 204 -17.79 25.31 14.79
N GLU A 205 -18.09 24.16 15.39
CA GLU A 205 -19.40 23.92 15.98
C GLU A 205 -19.59 24.85 17.20
N ARG A 206 -20.74 25.52 17.27
CA ARG A 206 -21.08 26.48 18.34
C ARG A 206 -22.40 26.13 18.99
N ASP A 207 -22.49 26.36 20.30
CA ASP A 207 -23.75 26.22 21.03
C ASP A 207 -24.75 27.26 20.51
N PRO A 208 -25.95 26.87 20.08
CA PRO A 208 -26.91 27.78 19.45
C PRO A 208 -27.51 28.81 20.41
N LYS A 209 -27.36 28.64 21.73
CA LYS A 209 -27.87 29.56 22.76
C LYS A 209 -26.80 30.56 23.19
N THR A 210 -25.55 30.13 23.36
CA THR A 210 -24.46 30.97 23.89
C THR A 210 -23.57 31.53 22.79
N GLY A 211 -23.48 30.84 21.65
CA GLY A 211 -22.52 31.11 20.57
C GLY A 211 -21.10 30.65 20.89
N GLU A 212 -20.85 30.06 22.06
CA GLU A 212 -19.52 29.57 22.43
C GLU A 212 -19.17 28.29 21.63
N PRO A 213 -17.91 28.10 21.22
CA PRO A 213 -17.46 26.86 20.57
C PRO A 213 -17.69 25.64 21.46
N THR A 214 -18.24 24.57 20.88
CA THR A 214 -18.58 23.33 21.61
C THR A 214 -17.38 22.40 21.82
N GLY A 215 -16.26 22.67 21.14
CA GLY A 215 -15.10 21.79 21.08
C GLY A 215 -15.12 20.79 19.92
N ILE A 216 -16.08 20.89 19.01
CA ILE A 216 -16.07 20.15 17.75
C ILE A 216 -15.67 21.08 16.60
N LEU A 217 -14.70 20.65 15.81
CA LEU A 217 -14.28 21.29 14.57
C LEU A 217 -14.46 20.29 13.44
N GLN A 218 -14.95 20.76 12.30
CA GLN A 218 -15.24 19.93 11.13
C GLN A 218 -14.39 20.37 9.95
N GLU A 219 -13.87 19.37 9.24
CA GLU A 219 -12.96 19.49 8.11
C GLU A 219 -11.58 20.06 8.45
N PHE A 220 -10.63 19.80 7.56
CA PHE A 220 -9.21 20.04 7.80
C PHE A 220 -8.87 21.52 8.04
N SER A 221 -9.52 22.44 7.35
CA SER A 221 -9.27 23.88 7.51
C SER A 221 -9.61 24.36 8.93
N ALA A 222 -10.64 23.78 9.57
CA ALA A 222 -10.96 24.05 10.97
C ALA A 222 -10.04 23.28 11.93
N HIS A 223 -9.77 21.99 11.68
CA HIS A 223 -8.86 21.19 12.50
C HIS A 223 -7.49 21.86 12.66
N ASN A 224 -6.96 22.39 11.55
CA ASN A 224 -5.65 23.04 11.48
C ASN A 224 -5.51 24.26 12.39
N LEU A 225 -6.61 24.96 12.72
CA LEU A 225 -6.56 26.07 13.68
C LEU A 225 -6.10 25.59 15.06
N VAL A 226 -6.54 24.40 15.48
CA VAL A 226 -6.19 23.83 16.79
C VAL A 226 -4.90 23.02 16.73
N ILE A 227 -4.73 22.16 15.73
CA ILE A 227 -3.54 21.29 15.62
C ILE A 227 -2.25 22.12 15.58
N ASN A 228 -2.23 23.22 14.82
CA ASN A 228 -1.05 24.09 14.72
C ASN A 228 -0.71 24.83 16.01
N ALA A 229 -1.66 24.94 16.94
CA ALA A 229 -1.47 25.59 18.24
C ALA A 229 -1.02 24.61 19.36
N LEU A 230 -0.86 23.33 19.04
CA LEU A 230 -0.39 22.33 20.00
C LEU A 230 1.12 22.46 20.26
N PRO A 231 1.59 22.12 21.49
CA PRO A 231 3.02 22.05 21.80
C PRO A 231 3.86 21.24 20.80
N GLN A 232 3.28 20.15 20.28
CA GLN A 232 3.80 19.34 19.19
C GLN A 232 2.67 19.14 18.17
N SER A 233 2.64 19.99 17.13
CA SER A 233 1.62 19.96 16.08
C SER A 233 1.76 18.79 15.09
N ASP A 234 2.94 18.18 15.00
CA ASP A 234 3.27 17.11 14.05
C ASP A 234 4.01 15.95 14.72
N PHE A 235 4.06 14.79 14.08
CA PHE A 235 4.98 13.73 14.47
C PHE A 235 6.43 14.12 14.13
N THR A 236 7.37 13.63 14.93
CA THR A 236 8.79 13.78 14.69
C THR A 236 9.22 12.93 13.49
N VAL A 237 10.36 13.27 12.89
CA VAL A 237 10.98 12.46 11.83
C VAL A 237 11.19 11.00 12.29
N GLN A 238 11.54 10.79 13.56
CA GLN A 238 11.77 9.44 14.10
C GLN A 238 10.46 8.65 14.23
N GLU A 239 9.39 9.25 14.74
CA GLU A 239 8.05 8.63 14.80
C GLU A 239 7.55 8.28 13.39
N TYR A 240 7.79 9.13 12.38
CA TYR A 240 7.45 8.81 11.00
C TYR A 240 8.27 7.64 10.43
N LYS A 241 9.56 7.51 10.74
CA LYS A 241 10.35 6.35 10.31
C LYS A 241 9.81 5.03 10.89
N GLU A 242 9.46 5.04 12.18
CA GLU A 242 8.83 3.89 12.84
C GLU A 242 7.47 3.56 12.23
N THR A 243 6.69 4.60 11.88
CA THR A 243 5.43 4.46 11.15
C THR A 243 5.62 3.83 9.78
N ILE A 244 6.59 4.30 9.00
CA ILE A 244 6.89 3.75 7.67
C ILE A 244 7.24 2.27 7.77
N ILE A 245 8.05 1.87 8.77
CA ILE A 245 8.41 0.46 9.04
C ILE A 245 7.16 -0.37 9.36
N ALA A 246 6.31 0.11 10.28
CA ALA A 246 5.08 -0.60 10.62
C ALA A 246 4.12 -0.74 9.43
N TRP A 247 4.00 0.32 8.61
CA TRP A 247 3.14 0.32 7.43
C TRP A 247 3.61 -0.67 6.36
N GLN A 248 4.91 -0.69 6.06
CA GLN A 248 5.44 -1.61 5.05
C GLN A 248 5.36 -3.08 5.51
N GLU A 249 5.50 -3.36 6.80
CA GLU A 249 5.26 -4.70 7.36
C GLU A 249 3.78 -5.12 7.23
N TYR A 250 2.86 -4.23 7.58
CA TYR A 250 1.42 -4.47 7.45
C TYR A 250 0.99 -4.62 5.98
N SER A 251 1.55 -3.80 5.09
CA SER A 251 1.33 -3.85 3.63
C SER A 251 1.85 -5.16 3.04
N ALA A 252 3.09 -5.55 3.38
CA ALA A 252 3.69 -6.78 2.90
C ALA A 252 2.89 -8.01 3.35
N LYS A 253 2.38 -8.03 4.57
CA LYS A 253 1.48 -9.09 5.07
C LYS A 253 0.20 -9.24 4.25
N ASN A 254 -0.27 -8.16 3.62
CA ASN A 254 -1.48 -8.14 2.80
C ASN A 254 -1.19 -8.11 1.28
N GLY A 255 0.07 -8.34 0.88
CA GLY A 255 0.47 -8.43 -0.52
C GLY A 255 0.61 -7.08 -1.24
N VAL A 256 0.58 -5.96 -0.51
CA VAL A 256 0.69 -4.61 -1.08
C VAL A 256 2.18 -4.25 -1.22
N THR A 257 2.58 -3.86 -2.43
CA THR A 257 3.97 -3.55 -2.83
C THR A 257 4.14 -2.12 -3.34
N GLY A 258 3.03 -1.39 -3.50
CA GLY A 258 3.00 0.02 -3.84
C GLY A 258 1.78 0.71 -3.25
N VAL A 259 1.90 2.00 -2.93
CA VAL A 259 0.80 2.80 -2.39
C VAL A 259 0.86 4.24 -2.89
N PHE A 260 -0.30 4.80 -3.22
CA PHE A 260 -0.50 6.24 -3.34
C PHE A 260 -0.96 6.83 -2.01
N VAL A 261 -0.26 7.84 -1.52
CA VAL A 261 -0.43 8.42 -0.18
C VAL A 261 -0.83 9.88 -0.31
N PRO A 262 -2.13 10.21 -0.20
CA PRO A 262 -2.56 11.59 -0.08
C PRO A 262 -2.21 12.10 1.32
N ILE A 263 -1.41 13.15 1.40
CA ILE A 263 -0.99 13.74 2.67
C ILE A 263 -1.94 14.88 3.01
N HIS A 264 -2.70 14.77 4.10
CA HIS A 264 -3.58 15.85 4.57
C HIS A 264 -2.83 17.01 5.20
N TYR A 265 -1.71 16.73 5.86
CA TYR A 265 -0.89 17.73 6.54
C TYR A 265 0.51 17.67 5.94
N PRO A 266 0.83 18.52 4.94
CA PRO A 266 2.15 18.49 4.32
C PRO A 266 3.17 18.94 5.35
N THR A 267 3.83 17.99 6.00
CA THR A 267 4.89 18.28 6.96
C THR A 267 6.23 17.87 6.38
N GLU A 268 7.22 18.75 6.54
CA GLU A 268 8.57 18.48 6.08
C GLU A 268 9.19 17.28 6.85
N ASN A 269 8.69 16.96 8.05
CA ASN A 269 9.15 15.82 8.83
C ASN A 269 8.84 14.48 8.16
N LEU A 270 7.64 14.32 7.59
CA LEU A 270 7.28 13.09 6.86
C LEU A 270 8.17 12.90 5.63
N LEU A 271 8.37 13.98 4.85
CA LEU A 271 9.23 13.93 3.65
C LEU A 271 10.70 13.64 4.00
N LYS A 272 11.22 14.25 5.09
CA LYS A 272 12.55 13.92 5.63
C LYS A 272 12.65 12.46 6.08
N ALA A 273 11.61 11.91 6.70
CA ALA A 273 11.60 10.51 7.11
C ALA A 273 11.71 9.57 5.89
N PHE A 274 10.96 9.84 4.82
CA PHE A 274 11.08 9.10 3.56
C PHE A 274 12.47 9.24 2.92
N GLU A 275 13.00 10.46 2.83
CA GLU A 275 14.36 10.72 2.32
C GLU A 275 15.42 9.93 3.09
N GLU A 276 15.39 9.97 4.44
CA GLU A 276 16.35 9.26 5.28
C GLU A 276 16.19 7.73 5.19
N MET A 277 14.96 7.22 5.05
CA MET A 277 14.70 5.78 4.92
C MET A 277 15.11 5.23 3.56
N ASP A 278 14.86 5.98 2.49
CA ASP A 278 15.23 5.61 1.13
C ASP A 278 16.76 5.63 0.95
N ASN A 279 17.42 6.70 1.41
CA ASN A 279 18.89 6.80 1.41
C ASN A 279 19.57 5.70 2.23
N ALA A 280 18.90 5.20 3.27
CA ALA A 280 19.36 4.08 4.09
C ALA A 280 18.99 2.70 3.50
N GLY A 281 18.29 2.63 2.36
CA GLY A 281 17.84 1.40 1.74
C GLY A 281 16.83 0.61 2.58
N LYS A 282 16.03 1.31 3.41
CA LYS A 282 15.09 0.69 4.37
C LYS A 282 13.64 0.61 3.89
N LEU A 283 13.32 1.22 2.76
CA LEU A 283 12.00 1.08 2.14
C LEU A 283 11.86 -0.29 1.47
N THR A 284 10.77 -0.99 1.75
CA THR A 284 10.47 -2.33 1.20
C THR A 284 9.20 -2.38 0.34
N MET A 285 8.69 -1.21 -0.01
CA MET A 285 7.60 -0.99 -0.96
C MET A 285 7.75 0.39 -1.62
N ARG A 286 6.96 0.70 -2.64
CA ARG A 286 6.99 2.01 -3.32
C ARG A 286 5.89 2.95 -2.87
N TYR A 287 6.22 4.23 -2.75
CA TYR A 287 5.32 5.28 -2.27
C TYR A 287 5.18 6.40 -3.30
N ASP A 288 3.95 6.79 -3.55
CA ASP A 288 3.63 7.96 -4.36
C ASP A 288 2.93 8.98 -3.47
N LEU A 289 3.67 10.00 -3.04
CA LEU A 289 3.24 10.96 -2.03
C LEU A 289 2.59 12.15 -2.71
N ALA A 290 1.33 12.42 -2.39
CA ALA A 290 0.62 13.58 -2.89
C ALA A 290 0.52 14.67 -1.83
N LEU A 291 1.02 15.88 -2.15
CA LEU A 291 0.89 17.03 -1.27
C LEU A 291 -0.52 17.60 -1.36
N TRP A 292 -1.10 18.00 -0.23
CA TRP A 292 -2.41 18.65 -0.22
C TRP A 292 -2.34 20.09 -0.71
N ALA A 293 -3.32 20.48 -1.52
CA ALA A 293 -3.54 21.85 -1.95
C ALA A 293 -4.63 22.52 -1.11
N ASP A 294 -4.27 23.66 -0.54
CA ASP A 294 -5.13 24.51 0.28
C ASP A 294 -6.01 25.38 -0.64
N GLU A 295 -7.32 25.22 -0.50
CA GLU A 295 -8.37 25.93 -1.24
C GLU A 295 -8.34 27.45 -1.08
N ASN A 296 -7.72 27.94 -0.01
CA ASN A 296 -7.62 29.38 0.28
C ASN A 296 -6.44 30.04 -0.44
N ARG A 297 -5.53 29.25 -1.00
CA ARG A 297 -4.27 29.75 -1.60
C ARG A 297 -4.26 29.71 -3.12
N GLY A 298 -5.17 28.95 -3.74
CA GLY A 298 -5.26 28.87 -5.20
C GLY A 298 -3.91 28.58 -5.85
N THR A 299 -3.49 29.42 -6.80
CA THR A 299 -2.20 29.30 -7.50
C THR A 299 -0.96 29.78 -6.72
N GLU A 300 -1.12 30.41 -5.55
CA GLU A 300 0.03 30.97 -4.81
C GLU A 300 0.95 29.89 -4.23
N GLN A 301 0.44 28.66 -4.06
CA GLN A 301 1.17 27.51 -3.51
C GLN A 301 2.00 26.73 -4.55
N ILE A 302 1.88 27.01 -5.84
CA ILE A 302 2.54 26.23 -6.91
C ILE A 302 4.06 26.22 -6.77
N SER A 303 4.66 27.36 -6.44
CA SER A 303 6.12 27.46 -6.23
C SER A 303 6.61 26.59 -5.07
N MET A 304 5.82 26.50 -4.00
CA MET A 304 6.13 25.66 -2.83
C MET A 304 6.08 24.17 -3.23
N PHE A 305 5.09 23.74 -4.01
CA PHE A 305 5.03 22.36 -4.47
C PHE A 305 6.21 21.99 -5.37
N LYS A 306 6.64 22.89 -6.25
CA LYS A 306 7.84 22.68 -7.08
C LYS A 306 9.09 22.54 -6.21
N GLU A 307 9.26 23.40 -5.21
CA GLU A 307 10.39 23.31 -4.28
C GLU A 307 10.40 21.98 -3.52
N LEU A 308 9.25 21.56 -2.98
CA LEU A 308 9.14 20.29 -2.25
C LEU A 308 9.38 19.09 -3.17
N ARG A 309 8.79 19.07 -4.37
CA ARG A 309 9.03 18.03 -5.37
C ARG A 309 10.51 17.95 -5.73
N ASP A 310 11.14 19.07 -6.07
CA ASP A 310 12.52 19.09 -6.56
C ASP A 310 13.52 18.74 -5.43
N LYS A 311 13.17 19.05 -4.18
CA LYS A 311 13.96 18.71 -2.99
C LYS A 311 13.81 17.24 -2.57
N TYR A 312 12.60 16.69 -2.62
CA TYR A 312 12.29 15.34 -2.12
C TYR A 312 11.95 14.39 -3.27
N GLN A 313 12.95 13.68 -3.78
CA GLN A 313 12.80 12.58 -4.74
C GLN A 313 13.69 11.42 -4.31
N GLY A 314 13.12 10.22 -4.29
CA GLY A 314 13.83 8.99 -3.98
C GLY A 314 13.76 7.95 -5.08
N GLU A 315 14.44 6.83 -4.86
CA GLU A 315 14.33 5.63 -5.69
C GLU A 315 12.95 4.97 -5.51
N LEU A 316 12.50 4.84 -4.25
CA LEU A 316 11.25 4.15 -3.92
C LEU A 316 10.12 5.08 -3.46
N TYR A 317 10.33 6.40 -3.43
CA TYR A 317 9.26 7.36 -3.20
C TYR A 317 9.32 8.56 -4.17
N LYS A 318 8.16 9.13 -4.49
CA LYS A 318 8.01 10.33 -5.35
C LYS A 318 7.07 11.34 -4.71
N VAL A 319 7.25 12.62 -5.05
CA VAL A 319 6.44 13.75 -4.58
C VAL A 319 5.98 14.63 -5.76
N ASP A 320 5.44 14.01 -6.81
CA ASP A 320 5.02 14.67 -8.06
C ASP A 320 3.48 14.67 -8.25
N SER A 321 2.75 14.38 -7.17
CA SER A 321 1.30 14.36 -7.12
C SER A 321 0.74 15.42 -6.17
N ILE A 322 -0.46 15.92 -6.44
CA ILE A 322 -1.19 16.87 -5.61
C ILE A 322 -2.58 16.34 -5.32
N LYS A 323 -2.98 16.39 -4.05
CA LYS A 323 -4.32 16.05 -3.57
C LYS A 323 -5.16 17.32 -3.42
N ILE A 324 -6.35 17.33 -4.01
CA ILE A 324 -7.37 18.38 -3.89
C ILE A 324 -8.65 17.75 -3.32
N PHE A 325 -9.41 18.52 -2.54
CA PHE A 325 -10.75 18.16 -2.10
C PHE A 325 -11.80 18.97 -2.85
N ALA A 326 -12.70 18.32 -3.58
CA ALA A 326 -13.80 19.03 -4.26
C ALA A 326 -15.01 19.22 -3.33
N ASP A 327 -15.31 18.24 -2.49
CA ASP A 327 -16.36 18.20 -1.46
C ASP A 327 -15.83 17.63 -0.12
N GLY A 328 -16.67 17.67 0.92
CA GLY A 328 -16.46 16.98 2.19
C GLY A 328 -17.15 15.60 2.23
N VAL A 329 -17.31 15.03 3.44
CA VAL A 329 -18.04 13.77 3.62
C VAL A 329 -19.49 14.04 4.02
N GLY A 330 -20.41 13.84 3.08
CA GLY A 330 -21.84 13.81 3.34
C GLY A 330 -22.52 15.18 3.40
N ASP A 331 -21.84 16.24 2.98
CA ASP A 331 -22.40 17.55 2.71
C ASP A 331 -22.66 17.77 1.20
N ASP A 332 -23.48 18.78 0.88
CA ASP A 332 -23.73 19.25 -0.49
C ASP A 332 -22.96 20.55 -0.77
N LEU A 333 -21.72 20.63 -0.26
CA LEU A 333 -20.90 21.83 -0.32
C LEU A 333 -19.61 21.58 -1.14
N LEU A 334 -19.31 22.51 -2.04
CA LEU A 334 -18.01 22.56 -2.71
C LEU A 334 -16.98 23.26 -1.82
N VAL A 335 -15.79 22.69 -1.72
CA VAL A 335 -14.65 23.25 -0.98
C VAL A 335 -14.02 24.43 -1.74
N TRP A 336 -14.03 24.37 -3.07
CA TRP A 336 -13.42 25.37 -3.95
C TRP A 336 -14.46 26.20 -4.70
N ASP A 337 -14.14 27.47 -4.94
CA ASP A 337 -14.79 28.20 -6.02
C ASP A 337 -14.29 27.60 -7.35
N GLN A 338 -15.21 27.40 -8.30
CA GLN A 338 -14.92 26.64 -9.52
C GLN A 338 -13.81 27.27 -10.38
N ASP A 339 -13.78 28.59 -10.50
CA ASP A 339 -12.75 29.33 -11.24
C ASP A 339 -11.37 29.19 -10.58
N VAL A 340 -11.32 29.25 -9.25
CA VAL A 340 -10.07 29.03 -8.48
C VAL A 340 -9.58 27.59 -8.64
N LEU A 341 -10.49 26.61 -8.64
CA LEU A 341 -10.14 25.21 -8.89
C LEU A 341 -9.57 25.02 -10.31
N GLU A 342 -10.24 25.55 -11.33
CA GLU A 342 -9.82 25.52 -12.73
C GLU A 342 -8.42 26.11 -12.93
N GLU A 343 -8.19 27.32 -12.41
CA GLU A 343 -6.88 28.00 -12.51
C GLU A 343 -5.78 27.25 -11.76
N THR A 344 -6.09 26.70 -10.58
CA THR A 344 -5.12 25.94 -9.77
C THR A 344 -4.74 24.63 -10.45
N VAL A 345 -5.73 23.87 -10.94
CA VAL A 345 -5.50 22.62 -11.67
C VAL A 345 -4.71 22.88 -12.96
N ALA A 346 -5.05 23.93 -13.72
CA ALA A 346 -4.29 24.31 -14.90
C ALA A 346 -2.84 24.70 -14.58
N ALA A 347 -2.59 25.41 -13.47
CA ALA A 347 -1.24 25.77 -13.05
C ALA A 347 -0.42 24.54 -12.63
N LEU A 348 -1.04 23.59 -11.90
CA LEU A 348 -0.41 22.33 -11.51
C LEU A 348 -0.08 21.45 -12.72
N ASP A 349 -1.04 21.29 -13.62
CA ASP A 349 -0.92 20.53 -14.84
C ASP A 349 0.23 21.02 -15.72
N LYS A 350 0.34 22.35 -15.88
CA LYS A 350 1.41 23.01 -16.63
C LYS A 350 2.82 22.70 -16.09
N GLU A 351 2.92 22.50 -14.78
CA GLU A 351 4.17 22.18 -14.07
C GLU A 351 4.45 20.67 -14.01
N GLY A 352 3.59 19.85 -14.63
CA GLY A 352 3.75 18.41 -14.75
C GLY A 352 3.23 17.60 -13.57
N PHE A 353 2.55 18.23 -12.59
CA PHE A 353 1.99 17.50 -11.45
C PHE A 353 0.83 16.60 -11.87
N ARG A 354 0.68 15.46 -11.21
CA ARG A 354 -0.55 14.66 -11.28
C ARG A 354 -1.53 15.17 -10.23
N VAL A 355 -2.76 15.47 -10.63
CA VAL A 355 -3.79 15.98 -9.73
C VAL A 355 -4.78 14.87 -9.40
N TYR A 356 -4.99 14.67 -8.11
CA TYR A 356 -5.92 13.70 -7.53
C TYR A 356 -7.00 14.45 -6.77
N VAL A 357 -8.24 14.31 -7.20
CA VAL A 357 -9.37 15.04 -6.60
C VAL A 357 -10.22 14.08 -5.76
N HIS A 358 -10.43 14.40 -4.49
CA HIS A 358 -11.51 13.78 -3.68
C HIS A 358 -12.86 14.26 -4.24
N ALA A 359 -13.73 13.32 -4.61
CA ALA A 359 -15.10 13.61 -4.99
C ALA A 359 -16.03 12.46 -4.57
N ILE A 360 -16.82 12.63 -3.52
CA ILE A 360 -17.77 11.62 -3.04
C ILE A 360 -19.14 11.86 -3.66
N GLY A 361 -19.69 13.05 -3.44
CA GLY A 361 -21.03 13.46 -3.84
C GLY A 361 -22.15 12.83 -3.02
N ILE A 362 -23.36 13.32 -3.25
CA ILE A 362 -24.60 12.73 -2.76
C ILE A 362 -25.63 12.72 -3.90
N GLN A 363 -26.79 12.11 -3.68
CA GLN A 363 -27.86 12.14 -4.67
C GLN A 363 -28.19 13.59 -5.10
N GLY A 364 -27.99 13.92 -6.37
CA GLY A 364 -28.23 15.25 -6.92
C GLY A 364 -27.04 16.22 -6.88
N PHE A 365 -25.93 15.85 -6.21
CA PHE A 365 -24.72 16.66 -6.08
C PHE A 365 -23.48 15.86 -6.53
N TYR A 366 -22.81 16.35 -7.58
CA TYR A 366 -21.82 15.58 -8.34
C TYR A 366 -20.49 16.35 -8.50
N PRO A 367 -19.68 16.45 -7.44
CA PRO A 367 -18.41 17.19 -7.45
C PRO A 367 -17.36 16.58 -8.39
N SER A 368 -17.53 15.32 -8.80
CA SER A 368 -16.73 14.71 -9.86
C SER A 368 -16.88 15.45 -11.20
N GLY A 369 -18.05 16.02 -11.48
CA GLY A 369 -18.28 16.88 -12.64
C GLY A 369 -17.45 18.16 -12.62
N ASN A 370 -17.37 18.82 -11.44
CA ASN A 370 -16.54 20.00 -11.21
C ASN A 370 -15.04 19.71 -11.41
N ALA A 371 -14.59 18.55 -10.94
CA ALA A 371 -13.22 18.08 -11.17
C ALA A 371 -12.93 17.85 -12.67
N LEU A 372 -13.87 17.23 -13.38
CA LEU A 372 -13.76 17.02 -14.84
C LEU A 372 -13.74 18.36 -15.60
N ASP A 373 -14.53 19.35 -15.19
CA ASP A 373 -14.50 20.70 -15.75
C ASP A 373 -13.12 21.35 -15.58
N ALA A 374 -12.50 21.18 -14.40
CA ALA A 374 -11.15 21.68 -14.13
C ALA A 374 -10.07 21.00 -14.98
N PHE A 375 -10.16 19.68 -15.19
CA PHE A 375 -9.25 18.97 -16.09
C PHE A 375 -9.45 19.35 -17.56
N GLU A 376 -10.69 19.55 -17.99
CA GLU A 376 -11.02 20.02 -19.34
C GLU A 376 -10.48 21.44 -19.57
N TYR A 377 -10.62 22.33 -18.57
CA TYR A 377 -10.03 23.67 -18.60
C TYR A 377 -8.50 23.62 -18.70
N ALA A 378 -7.83 22.81 -17.89
CA ALA A 378 -6.38 22.63 -17.96
C ALA A 378 -5.93 22.16 -19.36
N ALA A 379 -6.60 21.14 -19.92
CA ALA A 379 -6.31 20.65 -21.27
C ALA A 379 -6.56 21.71 -22.36
N LYS A 380 -7.56 22.58 -22.17
CA LYS A 380 -7.85 23.69 -23.10
C LYS A 380 -6.79 24.79 -23.06
N VAL A 381 -6.28 25.12 -21.88
CA VAL A 381 -5.32 26.22 -21.68
C VAL A 381 -3.87 25.78 -21.95
N ASN A 382 -3.49 24.58 -21.51
CA ASN A 382 -2.12 24.06 -21.64
C ASN A 382 -1.91 23.15 -22.85
N GLY A 383 -3.00 22.63 -23.44
CA GLY A 383 -2.97 21.50 -24.36
C GLY A 383 -3.08 20.16 -23.62
N ARG A 384 -3.57 19.13 -24.30
CA ARG A 384 -3.69 17.78 -23.72
C ARG A 384 -2.30 17.16 -23.54
N ARG A 385 -2.06 16.54 -22.39
CA ARG A 385 -0.92 15.65 -22.13
C ARG A 385 -1.40 14.35 -21.49
N ASP A 386 -0.53 13.33 -21.48
CA ASP A 386 -0.73 12.15 -20.64
C ASP A 386 -0.49 12.58 -19.18
N SER A 387 -1.54 13.04 -18.51
CA SER A 387 -1.48 13.57 -17.13
C SER A 387 -1.88 12.56 -16.08
N ARG A 388 -2.67 11.54 -16.47
CA ARG A 388 -3.28 10.53 -15.58
C ARG A 388 -3.84 11.15 -14.31
N HIS A 389 -4.50 12.30 -14.47
CA HIS A 389 -5.28 12.91 -13.42
C HIS A 389 -6.32 11.91 -12.92
N ALA A 390 -6.66 12.00 -11.64
CA ALA A 390 -7.48 10.99 -11.00
C ALA A 390 -8.58 11.62 -10.14
N ILE A 391 -9.70 10.91 -10.02
CA ILE A 391 -10.79 11.25 -9.13
C ILE A 391 -11.03 10.05 -8.21
N THR A 392 -10.97 10.29 -6.90
CA THR A 392 -11.08 9.29 -5.86
C THR A 392 -12.48 9.29 -5.25
N HIS A 393 -12.88 8.13 -4.71
CA HIS A 393 -14.17 7.81 -4.08
C HIS A 393 -15.33 7.57 -5.04
N ILE A 394 -15.64 8.53 -5.91
CA ILE A 394 -16.59 8.38 -7.02
C ILE A 394 -17.90 7.68 -6.61
N SER A 395 -18.46 8.09 -5.45
CA SER A 395 -19.65 7.45 -4.89
C SER A 395 -20.93 7.85 -5.61
N TRP A 396 -21.05 9.10 -6.07
CA TRP A 396 -22.13 9.56 -6.93
C TRP A 396 -21.55 10.21 -8.19
N VAL A 397 -21.75 9.56 -9.34
CA VAL A 397 -21.22 9.99 -10.64
C VAL A 397 -22.30 9.82 -11.71
N ARG A 398 -22.54 10.87 -12.51
CA ARG A 398 -23.54 10.81 -13.58
C ARG A 398 -23.13 9.81 -14.65
N GLU A 399 -24.11 9.17 -15.27
CA GLU A 399 -23.88 8.23 -16.40
C GLU A 399 -23.07 8.87 -17.52
N ASP A 400 -23.42 10.10 -17.88
CA ASP A 400 -22.78 10.85 -18.96
C ASP A 400 -21.31 11.23 -18.65
N ASP A 401 -20.93 11.29 -17.37
CA ASP A 401 -19.57 11.64 -16.97
C ASP A 401 -18.58 10.49 -17.27
N VAL A 402 -19.02 9.23 -17.40
CA VAL A 402 -18.13 8.10 -17.75
C VAL A 402 -17.42 8.33 -19.08
N ALA A 403 -18.13 8.91 -20.07
CA ALA A 403 -17.52 9.27 -21.35
C ALA A 403 -16.47 10.37 -21.19
N ARG A 404 -16.64 11.29 -20.24
CA ARG A 404 -15.69 12.35 -19.95
C ARG A 404 -14.42 11.81 -19.29
N PHE A 405 -14.53 10.86 -18.36
CA PHE A 405 -13.36 10.15 -17.81
C PHE A 405 -12.48 9.57 -18.93
N LYS A 406 -13.09 8.83 -19.85
CA LYS A 406 -12.39 8.30 -21.03
C LYS A 406 -11.82 9.40 -21.91
N ASN A 407 -12.64 10.40 -22.25
CA ASN A 407 -12.24 11.44 -23.18
C ASN A 407 -11.16 12.35 -22.62
N LEU A 408 -10.93 12.40 -21.31
CA LEU A 408 -9.89 13.21 -20.66
C LEU A 408 -8.71 12.37 -20.14
N ASP A 409 -8.71 11.05 -20.35
CA ASP A 409 -7.75 10.11 -19.74
C ASP A 409 -7.68 10.24 -18.20
N VAL A 410 -8.82 10.51 -17.56
CA VAL A 410 -8.93 10.62 -16.10
C VAL A 410 -9.17 9.23 -15.51
N ILE A 411 -8.42 8.90 -14.46
CA ILE A 411 -8.45 7.60 -13.81
C ILE A 411 -9.45 7.61 -12.63
N PRO A 412 -10.50 6.77 -12.65
CA PRO A 412 -11.35 6.56 -11.48
C PRO A 412 -10.63 5.72 -10.42
N VAL A 413 -10.66 6.21 -9.17
CA VAL A 413 -10.03 5.56 -7.99
C VAL A 413 -11.09 5.22 -6.93
N PRO A 414 -11.88 4.15 -7.14
CA PRO A 414 -12.90 3.72 -6.19
C PRO A 414 -12.29 2.99 -4.98
N GLN A 415 -13.07 2.92 -3.89
CA GLN A 415 -12.84 2.01 -2.77
C GLN A 415 -13.89 0.90 -2.82
N PRO A 416 -13.64 -0.22 -3.54
CA PRO A 416 -14.64 -1.26 -3.75
C PRO A 416 -15.24 -1.82 -2.46
N ALA A 417 -14.49 -1.83 -1.33
CA ALA A 417 -15.02 -2.24 -0.03
C ALA A 417 -16.27 -1.46 0.41
N TRP A 418 -16.42 -0.19 -0.02
CA TRP A 418 -17.58 0.66 0.30
C TRP A 418 -18.80 0.37 -0.56
N PHE A 419 -18.61 -0.41 -1.63
CA PHE A 419 -19.56 -0.52 -2.73
C PHE A 419 -20.58 -1.65 -2.55
N ALA A 420 -20.57 -2.30 -1.39
CA ALA A 420 -21.61 -3.23 -0.95
C ALA A 420 -22.98 -2.55 -0.88
N SER A 421 -24.03 -3.22 -1.34
CA SER A 421 -25.40 -2.73 -1.27
C SER A 421 -25.81 -2.54 0.20
N ARG A 422 -26.18 -1.31 0.56
CA ARG A 422 -26.67 -0.87 1.86
C ARG A 422 -28.19 -0.96 1.87
N LYS A 423 -28.78 -1.01 3.07
CA LYS A 423 -30.23 -1.07 3.23
C LYS A 423 -30.96 0.08 2.51
N SER A 424 -30.40 1.28 2.58
CA SER A 424 -30.92 2.48 1.92
C SER A 424 -30.97 2.39 0.40
N ASP A 425 -30.11 1.59 -0.21
CA ASP A 425 -29.98 1.55 -1.67
C ASP A 425 -31.19 0.85 -2.32
N TYR A 426 -31.80 -0.09 -1.61
CA TYR A 426 -32.99 -0.81 -2.08
C TYR A 426 -34.25 0.07 -2.17
N ASP A 427 -34.23 1.23 -1.52
CA ASP A 427 -35.32 2.21 -1.55
C ASP A 427 -35.11 3.25 -2.68
N LEU A 428 -33.98 3.22 -3.39
CA LEU A 428 -33.67 4.15 -4.49
C LEU A 428 -34.37 3.74 -5.79
N SER A 429 -34.69 4.73 -6.62
CA SER A 429 -35.15 4.49 -7.99
C SER A 429 -34.03 3.91 -8.86
N GLU A 430 -34.40 3.23 -9.95
CA GLU A 430 -33.41 2.77 -10.94
C GLU A 430 -32.57 3.92 -11.52
N GLU A 431 -33.14 5.12 -11.64
CA GLU A 431 -32.45 6.31 -12.12
C GLU A 431 -31.30 6.70 -11.17
N ASN A 432 -31.58 6.77 -9.86
CA ASN A 432 -30.55 7.07 -8.86
C ASN A 432 -29.51 5.97 -8.72
N LEU A 433 -29.93 4.70 -8.83
CA LEU A 433 -29.03 3.55 -8.75
C LEU A 433 -27.99 3.53 -9.87
N ARG A 434 -28.29 4.11 -11.05
CA ARG A 434 -27.30 4.24 -12.12
C ARG A 434 -26.10 5.03 -11.67
N ASP A 435 -26.32 6.11 -10.94
CA ASP A 435 -25.25 7.04 -10.56
C ASP A 435 -24.46 6.61 -9.32
N LEU A 436 -24.94 5.60 -8.60
CA LEU A 436 -24.38 5.18 -7.33
C LEU A 436 -23.23 4.18 -7.51
N ARG A 437 -22.03 4.58 -7.08
CA ARG A 437 -20.84 3.76 -6.87
C ARG A 437 -20.54 2.90 -8.10
N ARG A 438 -20.31 3.55 -9.24
CA ARG A 438 -20.01 2.91 -10.54
C ARG A 438 -18.69 2.12 -10.47
N MET A 439 -18.64 0.99 -11.17
CA MET A 439 -17.46 0.14 -11.24
C MET A 439 -17.33 -0.50 -12.64
N ASN A 440 -18.26 -1.39 -13.00
CA ASN A 440 -18.24 -2.13 -14.26
C ASN A 440 -18.35 -1.21 -15.49
N SER A 441 -19.13 -0.13 -15.40
CA SER A 441 -19.30 0.81 -16.51
C SER A 441 -17.99 1.48 -16.96
N TYR A 442 -17.03 1.69 -16.05
CA TYR A 442 -15.70 2.18 -16.42
C TYR A 442 -14.90 1.13 -17.22
N PHE A 443 -14.94 -0.13 -16.79
CA PHE A 443 -14.27 -1.22 -17.50
C PHE A 443 -14.88 -1.45 -18.88
N GLU A 444 -16.22 -1.44 -19.00
CA GLU A 444 -16.91 -1.54 -20.31
C GLU A 444 -16.55 -0.38 -21.26
N ALA A 445 -16.29 0.81 -20.70
CA ALA A 445 -15.82 1.96 -21.47
C ALA A 445 -14.33 1.84 -21.87
N GLY A 446 -13.58 0.87 -21.35
CA GLY A 446 -12.15 0.70 -21.57
C GLY A 446 -11.29 1.69 -20.77
N ILE A 447 -11.81 2.20 -19.66
CA ILE A 447 -11.09 3.10 -18.74
C ILE A 447 -10.35 2.23 -17.72
N PRO A 448 -9.03 2.42 -17.52
CA PRO A 448 -8.32 1.73 -16.45
C PRO A 448 -8.82 2.25 -15.09
N VAL A 449 -9.42 1.37 -14.29
CA VAL A 449 -9.85 1.66 -12.92
C VAL A 449 -8.75 1.27 -11.96
N ALA A 450 -8.37 2.14 -11.02
CA ALA A 450 -7.31 1.89 -10.05
C ALA A 450 -7.89 1.86 -8.63
N SER A 451 -8.12 0.67 -8.07
CA SER A 451 -8.83 0.52 -6.79
C SER A 451 -7.93 0.81 -5.59
N SER A 452 -8.56 1.13 -4.45
CA SER A 452 -7.85 1.47 -3.22
C SER A 452 -8.56 1.01 -1.94
N SER A 453 -7.90 1.18 -0.79
CA SER A 453 -8.48 0.90 0.53
C SER A 453 -9.00 2.12 1.27
N ASP A 454 -8.45 3.30 1.04
CA ASP A 454 -8.65 4.50 1.85
C ASP A 454 -8.42 4.29 3.37
N TYR A 455 -7.38 3.53 3.72
CA TYR A 455 -6.94 3.41 5.11
C TYR A 455 -6.57 4.80 5.69
N PRO A 456 -6.91 5.12 6.97
CA PRO A 456 -7.65 4.32 7.94
C PRO A 456 -9.15 4.65 7.97
N SER A 457 -9.69 5.48 7.06
CA SER A 457 -11.12 5.84 7.02
C SER A 457 -12.03 4.61 6.94
N THR A 458 -11.48 3.48 6.50
CA THR A 458 -12.12 2.16 6.41
C THR A 458 -11.89 1.25 7.62
N ALA A 459 -11.27 1.76 8.69
CA ALA A 459 -10.77 0.97 9.82
C ALA A 459 -11.84 0.48 10.82
N GLN A 460 -13.14 0.77 10.64
CA GLN A 460 -14.16 -0.08 11.28
C GLN A 460 -14.00 -1.55 10.86
N PHE A 461 -13.20 -1.79 9.82
CA PHE A 461 -12.79 -3.08 9.33
C PHE A 461 -11.31 -3.01 8.92
N LEU A 462 -10.33 -3.32 9.78
CA LEU A 462 -8.94 -3.57 9.31
C LEU A 462 -8.88 -4.61 8.16
N SER A 463 -9.95 -5.39 7.97
CA SER A 463 -10.19 -6.25 6.82
C SER A 463 -10.47 -5.52 5.49
N ASP A 464 -10.89 -4.25 5.48
CA ASP A 464 -11.15 -3.47 4.27
C ASP A 464 -9.86 -2.99 3.59
N PHE A 465 -8.76 -2.86 4.34
CA PHE A 465 -7.42 -2.69 3.76
C PHE A 465 -6.99 -3.89 2.91
N ILE A 466 -7.50 -5.09 3.23
CA ILE A 466 -7.10 -6.32 2.56
C ILE A 466 -7.68 -6.32 1.13
N PRO A 467 -6.85 -6.35 0.07
CA PRO A 467 -7.33 -6.25 -1.32
C PRO A 467 -8.43 -7.27 -1.65
N PHE A 468 -8.38 -8.48 -1.08
CA PHE A 468 -9.39 -9.53 -1.28
C PHE A 468 -10.81 -9.11 -0.89
N THR A 469 -10.96 -8.23 0.10
CA THR A 469 -12.25 -7.60 0.41
C THR A 469 -12.77 -6.80 -0.77
N GLY A 470 -11.94 -5.89 -1.29
CA GLY A 470 -12.32 -5.03 -2.39
C GLY A 470 -12.63 -5.84 -3.64
N LEU A 471 -11.84 -6.89 -3.91
CA LEU A 471 -12.11 -7.84 -4.99
C LEU A 471 -13.50 -8.48 -4.84
N GLU A 472 -13.81 -9.05 -3.67
CA GLU A 472 -15.10 -9.69 -3.42
C GLU A 472 -16.27 -8.70 -3.57
N VAL A 473 -16.19 -7.53 -2.93
CA VAL A 473 -17.28 -6.54 -2.96
C VAL A 473 -17.43 -5.94 -4.36
N GLY A 474 -16.34 -5.75 -5.11
CA GLY A 474 -16.42 -5.31 -6.51
C GLY A 474 -17.13 -6.31 -7.43
N VAL A 475 -16.91 -7.62 -7.21
CA VAL A 475 -17.55 -8.70 -7.99
C VAL A 475 -19.00 -8.95 -7.55
N THR A 476 -19.29 -8.84 -6.27
CA THR A 476 -20.60 -9.23 -5.71
C THR A 476 -21.55 -8.06 -5.51
N ARG A 477 -21.03 -6.88 -5.16
CA ARG A 477 -21.78 -5.69 -4.68
C ARG A 477 -22.60 -5.97 -3.42
N LEU A 478 -22.16 -6.91 -2.59
CA LEU A 478 -22.85 -7.37 -1.39
C LEU A 478 -21.97 -7.26 -0.14
N ASP A 479 -22.59 -7.38 1.03
CA ASP A 479 -21.92 -7.46 2.32
C ASP A 479 -21.14 -8.79 2.42
N ARG A 480 -19.80 -8.70 2.36
CA ARG A 480 -18.87 -9.84 2.36
C ARG A 480 -18.98 -10.76 3.59
N ASP A 481 -19.49 -10.23 4.72
CA ASP A 481 -19.53 -10.97 5.98
C ASP A 481 -20.81 -11.79 6.11
N LYS A 482 -21.80 -11.55 5.23
CA LYS A 482 -23.14 -12.15 5.31
C LYS A 482 -23.59 -12.83 4.03
N ALA A 483 -23.13 -12.36 2.87
CA ALA A 483 -23.61 -12.81 1.59
C ALA A 483 -23.18 -14.25 1.26
N VAL A 484 -24.05 -14.98 0.58
CA VAL A 484 -23.74 -16.27 -0.04
C VAL A 484 -24.05 -16.23 -1.54
N GLU A 485 -23.60 -17.23 -2.31
CA GLU A 485 -23.83 -17.30 -3.76
C GLU A 485 -25.31 -17.12 -4.18
N ALA A 486 -26.26 -17.58 -3.35
CA ALA A 486 -27.69 -17.41 -3.62
C ALA A 486 -28.16 -15.94 -3.56
N ASP A 487 -27.35 -15.03 -3.01
CA ASP A 487 -27.65 -13.61 -2.87
C ASP A 487 -27.14 -12.77 -4.06
N LEU A 488 -26.35 -13.32 -4.99
CA LEU A 488 -25.72 -12.55 -6.08
C LEU A 488 -26.72 -11.75 -6.95
N GLY A 489 -27.96 -12.24 -7.08
CA GLY A 489 -29.04 -11.55 -7.79
C GLY A 489 -29.73 -10.45 -6.98
N LYS A 490 -29.37 -10.27 -5.70
CA LYS A 490 -29.99 -9.34 -4.76
C LYS A 490 -29.22 -8.04 -4.58
N ALA A 491 -28.09 -7.81 -5.26
CA ALA A 491 -27.44 -6.50 -5.19
C ALA A 491 -28.41 -5.40 -5.66
N ALA A 492 -28.36 -4.21 -5.06
CA ALA A 492 -29.29 -3.12 -5.41
C ALA A 492 -29.17 -2.72 -6.89
N TRP A 493 -27.94 -2.72 -7.42
CA TRP A 493 -27.67 -2.47 -8.83
C TRP A 493 -26.66 -3.47 -9.42
N PRO A 494 -27.10 -4.69 -9.81
CA PRO A 494 -26.20 -5.77 -10.22
C PRO A 494 -25.39 -5.49 -11.50
N LYS A 495 -25.78 -4.50 -12.31
CA LYS A 495 -25.07 -4.12 -13.55
C LYS A 495 -23.69 -3.54 -13.30
N GLU A 496 -23.43 -3.03 -12.10
CA GLU A 496 -22.13 -2.49 -11.69
C GLU A 496 -21.23 -3.53 -10.99
N ARG A 497 -21.60 -4.82 -11.05
CA ARG A 497 -20.70 -5.92 -10.67
C ARG A 497 -19.60 -6.07 -11.72
N ALA A 498 -18.35 -6.00 -11.32
CA ALA A 498 -17.19 -6.18 -12.21
C ALA A 498 -16.77 -7.66 -12.28
N SER A 499 -16.02 -8.02 -13.33
CA SER A 499 -15.38 -9.34 -13.41
C SER A 499 -14.23 -9.46 -12.40
N LEU A 500 -13.89 -10.68 -11.99
CA LEU A 500 -12.74 -10.89 -11.09
C LEU A 500 -11.43 -10.46 -11.76
N GLU A 501 -11.30 -10.69 -13.07
CA GLU A 501 -10.15 -10.27 -13.87
C GLU A 501 -9.96 -8.76 -13.86
N ASP A 502 -11.04 -7.99 -14.04
CA ASP A 502 -11.01 -6.52 -13.99
C ASP A 502 -10.68 -6.02 -12.58
N MET A 503 -11.24 -6.67 -11.56
CA MET A 503 -10.95 -6.35 -10.17
C MET A 503 -9.49 -6.63 -9.80
N ILE A 504 -8.91 -7.75 -10.23
CA ILE A 504 -7.47 -8.03 -10.04
C ILE A 504 -6.62 -6.98 -10.75
N ALA A 505 -6.95 -6.64 -12.00
CA ALA A 505 -6.24 -5.59 -12.75
C ALA A 505 -6.30 -4.24 -12.03
N SER A 506 -7.45 -3.92 -11.40
CA SER A 506 -7.65 -2.67 -10.68
C SER A 506 -6.74 -2.48 -9.45
N TYR A 507 -6.33 -3.58 -8.81
CA TYR A 507 -5.39 -3.58 -7.69
C TYR A 507 -3.95 -3.89 -8.13
N THR A 508 -3.65 -4.01 -9.42
CA THR A 508 -2.33 -4.38 -9.92
C THR A 508 -1.90 -3.47 -11.08
N ILE A 509 -2.07 -3.91 -12.33
CA ILE A 509 -1.57 -3.20 -13.51
C ILE A 509 -2.20 -1.81 -13.70
N ASN A 510 -3.47 -1.61 -13.31
CA ASN A 510 -4.11 -0.30 -13.44
C ASN A 510 -3.61 0.68 -12.37
N GLY A 511 -3.28 0.20 -11.16
CA GLY A 511 -2.59 1.00 -10.15
C GLY A 511 -1.18 1.37 -10.60
N ALA A 512 -0.48 0.47 -11.31
CA ALA A 512 0.81 0.78 -11.93
C ALA A 512 0.66 1.81 -13.06
N HIS A 513 -0.39 1.69 -13.88
CA HIS A 513 -0.70 2.65 -14.94
C HIS A 513 -0.98 4.04 -14.38
N LEU A 514 -1.77 4.17 -13.31
CA LEU A 514 -2.04 5.44 -12.64
C LEU A 514 -0.75 6.21 -12.27
N ILE A 515 0.34 5.50 -12.00
CA ILE A 515 1.62 6.07 -11.54
C ILE A 515 2.78 5.93 -12.55
N PHE A 516 2.47 5.73 -13.84
CA PHE A 516 3.47 5.61 -14.93
C PHE A 516 4.48 4.48 -14.71
N ALA A 517 4.03 3.36 -14.16
CA ALA A 517 4.89 2.22 -13.85
C ALA A 517 4.42 0.90 -14.48
N GLU A 518 3.42 0.93 -15.37
CA GLU A 518 2.84 -0.25 -16.01
C GLU A 518 3.85 -1.03 -16.84
N ASP A 519 4.87 -0.38 -17.41
CA ASP A 519 5.93 -1.05 -18.20
C ASP A 519 6.98 -1.73 -17.30
N GLU A 520 7.05 -1.36 -16.03
CA GLU A 520 8.04 -1.87 -15.09
C GLU A 520 7.48 -2.93 -14.15
N ARG A 521 6.17 -2.89 -13.85
CA ARG A 521 5.51 -3.71 -12.82
C ARG A 521 4.00 -3.74 -13.00
N GLY A 522 3.30 -4.44 -12.08
CA GLY A 522 1.84 -4.56 -12.07
C GLY A 522 1.30 -5.77 -12.83
N SER A 523 2.17 -6.49 -13.55
CA SER A 523 1.87 -7.76 -14.21
C SER A 523 3.08 -8.70 -14.14
N ILE A 524 2.86 -9.99 -14.36
CA ILE A 524 3.90 -11.02 -14.43
C ILE A 524 4.31 -11.19 -15.90
N GLU A 525 5.20 -10.32 -16.37
CA GLU A 525 5.75 -10.35 -17.72
C GLU A 525 7.28 -10.35 -17.67
N VAL A 526 7.92 -11.04 -18.62
CA VAL A 526 9.39 -11.10 -18.71
C VAL A 526 9.96 -9.68 -18.82
N GLY A 527 10.97 -9.39 -17.99
CA GLY A 527 11.63 -8.08 -17.91
C GLY A 527 11.08 -7.16 -16.82
N LYS A 528 9.84 -7.35 -16.36
CA LYS A 528 9.25 -6.57 -15.27
C LYS A 528 9.84 -6.94 -13.92
N LYS A 529 9.72 -6.03 -12.96
CA LYS A 529 10.14 -6.23 -11.57
C LYS A 529 9.31 -7.33 -10.94
N ALA A 530 9.96 -8.19 -10.16
CA ALA A 530 9.33 -9.32 -9.48
C ALA A 530 8.66 -8.88 -8.17
N ASP A 531 7.67 -7.99 -8.29
CA ASP A 531 6.71 -7.69 -7.23
C ASP A 531 5.61 -8.76 -7.31
N LEU A 532 5.67 -9.77 -6.44
CA LEU A 532 4.89 -11.00 -6.57
C LEU A 532 4.25 -11.40 -5.24
N VAL A 533 3.05 -11.99 -5.31
CA VAL A 533 2.29 -12.45 -4.15
C VAL A 533 1.84 -13.89 -4.36
N VAL A 534 2.15 -14.76 -3.39
CA VAL A 534 1.60 -16.11 -3.31
C VAL A 534 0.35 -16.07 -2.44
N VAL A 535 -0.75 -16.62 -2.96
CA VAL A 535 -2.04 -16.72 -2.28
C VAL A 535 -2.37 -18.18 -2.00
N ASP A 536 -2.94 -18.47 -0.83
CA ASP A 536 -3.24 -19.83 -0.37
C ASP A 536 -4.24 -20.59 -1.25
N LYS A 537 -5.11 -19.86 -1.95
CA LYS A 537 -6.19 -20.38 -2.79
C LYS A 537 -6.13 -19.78 -4.20
N ASN A 538 -6.58 -20.54 -5.20
CA ASN A 538 -6.85 -20.00 -6.54
C ASN A 538 -8.18 -19.24 -6.51
N LEU A 539 -8.12 -17.91 -6.65
CA LEU A 539 -9.31 -17.05 -6.57
C LEU A 539 -10.37 -17.39 -7.63
N PHE A 540 -9.97 -17.94 -8.78
CA PHE A 540 -10.89 -18.33 -9.85
C PHE A 540 -11.61 -19.68 -9.59
N GLU A 541 -11.23 -20.40 -8.54
CA GLU A 541 -11.86 -21.68 -8.15
C GLU A 541 -12.73 -21.53 -6.90
N LEU A 542 -12.77 -20.35 -6.30
CA LEU A 542 -13.61 -20.04 -5.15
C LEU A 542 -15.00 -19.56 -5.57
N PRO A 543 -16.04 -19.82 -4.75
CA PRO A 543 -17.24 -18.99 -4.78
C PRO A 543 -16.84 -17.51 -4.63
N VAL A 544 -17.45 -16.62 -5.42
CA VAL A 544 -17.05 -15.21 -5.42
C VAL A 544 -17.36 -14.52 -4.10
N THR A 545 -18.30 -15.07 -3.31
CA THR A 545 -18.61 -14.65 -1.93
C THR A 545 -17.66 -15.24 -0.87
N GLN A 546 -16.49 -15.75 -1.27
CA GLN A 546 -15.47 -16.28 -0.36
C GLN A 546 -14.05 -15.81 -0.73
N ILE A 547 -13.93 -14.88 -1.66
CA ILE A 547 -12.64 -14.34 -2.11
C ILE A 547 -11.94 -13.64 -0.95
N ASN A 548 -12.68 -12.93 -0.09
CA ASN A 548 -12.16 -12.24 1.10
C ASN A 548 -11.48 -13.17 2.12
N GLN A 549 -11.71 -14.49 2.03
CA GLN A 549 -11.12 -15.50 2.90
C GLN A 549 -9.74 -15.98 2.43
N ALA A 550 -9.29 -15.54 1.26
CA ALA A 550 -7.95 -15.82 0.77
C ALA A 550 -6.90 -15.12 1.64
N LYS A 551 -5.70 -15.71 1.68
CA LYS A 551 -4.60 -15.22 2.50
C LYS A 551 -3.33 -15.15 1.69
N VAL A 552 -2.60 -14.06 1.88
CA VAL A 552 -1.24 -13.92 1.39
C VAL A 552 -0.31 -14.82 2.20
N LEU A 553 0.47 -15.62 1.50
CA LEU A 553 1.44 -16.56 2.08
C LEU A 553 2.88 -16.06 1.94
N LEU A 554 3.16 -15.28 0.91
CA LEU A 554 4.49 -14.76 0.61
C LEU A 554 4.33 -13.50 -0.26
N THR A 555 5.08 -12.45 0.08
CA THR A 555 5.16 -11.21 -0.71
C THR A 555 6.61 -10.93 -1.06
N LEU A 556 6.84 -10.65 -2.34
CA LEU A 556 8.12 -10.25 -2.88
C LEU A 556 8.04 -8.81 -3.35
N PHE A 557 9.10 -8.07 -3.08
CA PHE A 557 9.34 -6.75 -3.60
C PHE A 557 10.66 -6.77 -4.36
N GLU A 558 10.62 -6.54 -5.68
CA GLU A 558 11.78 -6.69 -6.58
C GLU A 558 12.54 -8.00 -6.38
N GLY A 559 11.80 -9.11 -6.27
CA GLY A 559 12.37 -10.45 -6.07
C GLY A 559 12.88 -10.75 -4.65
N LYS A 560 12.88 -9.77 -3.74
CA LYS A 560 13.25 -9.94 -2.33
C LYS A 560 12.02 -10.26 -1.50
N GLU A 561 12.15 -11.24 -0.63
CA GLU A 561 11.10 -11.61 0.31
C GLU A 561 10.93 -10.53 1.39
N VAL A 562 9.73 -9.95 1.48
CA VAL A 562 9.38 -8.91 2.48
C VAL A 562 8.33 -9.39 3.49
N PHE A 563 7.64 -10.49 3.19
CA PHE A 563 6.73 -11.15 4.12
C PHE A 563 6.59 -12.63 3.78
N ARG A 564 6.52 -13.49 4.80
CA ARG A 564 6.13 -14.90 4.68
C ARG A 564 5.22 -15.31 5.83
N ASP A 565 4.10 -15.93 5.50
CA ASP A 565 3.20 -16.49 6.49
C ASP A 565 3.79 -17.74 7.15
N ARG A 566 3.53 -17.91 8.44
CA ARG A 566 4.07 -19.02 9.24
C ARG A 566 3.64 -20.39 8.74
N THR A 567 2.49 -20.50 8.06
CA THR A 567 2.00 -21.74 7.46
C THR A 567 2.71 -22.08 6.14
N PHE A 568 3.39 -21.11 5.53
CA PHE A 568 4.15 -21.25 4.29
C PHE A 568 5.67 -21.32 4.53
N ILE A 569 6.04 -21.90 5.68
CA ILE A 569 7.39 -22.32 6.00
C ILE A 569 7.51 -23.83 5.71
N ASP A 570 8.65 -24.22 5.15
CA ASP A 570 9.11 -25.59 4.96
C ASP A 570 10.61 -25.69 5.34
N ALA A 571 11.15 -26.90 5.34
CA ALA A 571 12.55 -27.14 5.65
C ALA A 571 13.47 -26.47 4.63
N SER A 572 13.07 -26.36 3.37
CA SER A 572 13.87 -25.72 2.31
C SER A 572 14.02 -24.22 2.51
N TYR A 573 13.00 -23.54 3.04
CA TYR A 573 13.13 -22.17 3.48
C TYR A 573 14.12 -22.03 4.65
N LEU A 574 14.07 -22.93 5.64
CA LEU A 574 15.05 -22.94 6.73
C LEU A 574 16.48 -23.21 6.22
N GLN A 575 16.66 -24.04 5.19
CA GLN A 575 17.96 -24.27 4.55
C GLN A 575 18.51 -22.96 3.97
N ALA A 576 17.66 -22.23 3.25
CA ALA A 576 18.01 -20.93 2.68
C ALA A 576 18.37 -19.90 3.76
N LEU A 577 17.64 -19.87 4.89
CA LEU A 577 17.98 -18.99 6.02
C LEU A 577 19.33 -19.35 6.65
N VAL A 578 19.63 -20.63 6.84
CA VAL A 578 20.94 -21.06 7.38
C VAL A 578 22.06 -20.63 6.45
N GLU A 579 21.91 -20.80 5.13
CA GLU A 579 22.87 -20.32 4.13
C GLU A 579 23.04 -18.81 4.14
N GLN A 580 21.94 -18.06 4.27
CA GLN A 580 21.97 -16.61 4.35
C GLN A 580 22.76 -16.13 5.57
N PHE A 581 22.47 -16.70 6.74
CA PHE A 581 23.19 -16.39 7.99
C PHE A 581 24.65 -16.84 7.95
N GLU A 582 24.96 -17.95 7.29
CA GLU A 582 26.36 -18.37 7.07
C GLU A 582 27.11 -17.36 6.19
N LYS A 583 26.50 -16.89 5.10
CA LYS A 583 27.08 -15.85 4.23
C LYS A 583 27.24 -14.50 4.95
N ALA A 584 26.34 -14.18 5.86
CA ALA A 584 26.39 -12.97 6.69
C ALA A 584 27.42 -13.07 7.83
N GLY A 585 28.05 -14.24 8.05
CA GLY A 585 29.03 -14.42 9.13
C GLY A 585 28.40 -14.61 10.51
N GLU A 586 27.12 -14.94 10.58
CA GLU A 586 26.37 -15.11 11.84
C GLU A 586 26.67 -16.45 12.54
N PHE A 587 27.50 -17.29 11.93
CA PHE A 587 28.02 -18.53 12.52
C PHE A 587 29.52 -18.40 12.80
N SER A 588 29.96 -18.85 13.98
CA SER A 588 31.38 -18.77 14.37
C SER A 588 32.28 -19.75 13.61
N ASN A 589 31.70 -20.76 12.96
CA ASN A 589 32.39 -21.71 12.09
C ASN A 589 31.42 -22.43 11.14
N HIS A 590 31.94 -22.92 10.01
CA HIS A 590 31.18 -23.71 9.02
C HIS A 590 30.65 -25.06 9.54
N GLY A 591 31.10 -25.54 10.70
CA GLY A 591 30.62 -26.79 11.29
C GLY A 591 29.19 -26.68 11.81
N ALA A 592 28.86 -25.55 12.43
CA ALA A 592 27.53 -25.28 12.97
C ALA A 592 26.47 -25.25 11.85
N ALA A 593 26.67 -24.41 10.84
CA ALA A 593 25.77 -24.30 9.68
C ALA A 593 25.58 -25.65 8.97
N ARG A 594 26.67 -26.37 8.64
CA ARG A 594 26.59 -27.69 7.99
C ARG A 594 25.80 -28.72 8.80
N SER A 595 25.92 -28.72 10.13
CA SER A 595 25.20 -29.67 10.99
C SER A 595 23.69 -29.40 11.04
N LEU A 596 23.29 -28.12 10.97
CA LEU A 596 21.90 -27.69 10.86
C LEU A 596 21.34 -28.04 9.48
N GLN A 597 22.10 -27.78 8.41
CA GLN A 597 21.71 -28.15 7.03
C GLN A 597 21.41 -29.64 6.89
N ALA A 598 22.26 -30.52 7.43
CA ALA A 598 22.04 -31.97 7.34
C ALA A 598 20.72 -32.45 7.99
N HIS A 599 20.26 -31.78 9.05
CA HIS A 599 18.96 -32.07 9.65
C HIS A 599 17.82 -31.62 8.74
N LEU A 600 17.96 -30.42 8.16
CA LEU A 600 16.96 -29.86 7.25
C LEU A 600 16.88 -30.63 5.93
N ASP A 601 18.00 -31.13 5.39
CA ASP A 601 18.02 -32.03 4.21
C ASP A 601 17.16 -33.28 4.44
N THR A 602 17.16 -33.77 5.68
CA THR A 602 16.40 -34.96 6.05
C THR A 602 14.94 -34.60 6.29
N ALA A 603 14.65 -33.48 6.96
CA ALA A 603 13.30 -32.97 7.13
C ALA A 603 12.62 -32.70 5.77
N ALA A 604 13.29 -32.02 4.84
CA ALA A 604 12.80 -31.70 3.51
C ALA A 604 12.40 -32.96 2.71
N ARG A 605 13.22 -34.02 2.78
CA ARG A 605 12.89 -35.32 2.16
C ARG A 605 11.63 -35.95 2.75
N PHE A 606 11.41 -35.82 4.05
CA PHE A 606 10.19 -36.33 4.70
C PHE A 606 8.97 -35.44 4.45
N GLU A 607 9.14 -34.13 4.27
CA GLU A 607 8.06 -33.24 3.84
C GLU A 607 7.55 -33.60 2.45
N GLN A 608 8.45 -33.93 1.52
CA GLN A 608 8.09 -34.41 0.17
C GLN A 608 7.31 -35.73 0.19
N GLN A 609 7.50 -36.54 1.23
CA GLN A 609 6.80 -37.82 1.44
C GLN A 609 5.54 -37.68 2.30
N GLU A 610 5.19 -36.46 2.73
CA GLU A 610 4.10 -36.19 3.68
C GLU A 610 4.23 -36.97 5.00
N ALA A 611 5.46 -37.31 5.39
CA ALA A 611 5.77 -38.14 6.54
C ALA A 611 5.81 -37.31 7.85
N ALA A 612 4.63 -36.85 8.28
CA ALA A 612 4.46 -35.92 9.41
C ALA A 612 5.14 -36.37 10.71
N GLU A 613 5.21 -37.69 10.96
CA GLU A 613 5.86 -38.18 12.17
C GLU A 613 7.37 -37.89 12.17
N GLN A 614 8.01 -38.18 11.04
CA GLN A 614 9.43 -38.02 10.82
C GLN A 614 9.81 -36.54 10.74
N VAL A 615 9.02 -35.70 10.06
CA VAL A 615 9.28 -34.25 10.02
C VAL A 615 9.35 -33.66 11.42
N VAL A 616 8.33 -33.92 12.25
CA VAL A 616 8.31 -33.45 13.65
C VAL A 616 9.52 -33.94 14.43
N LYS A 617 9.91 -35.21 14.29
CA LYS A 617 11.10 -35.76 14.96
C LYS A 617 12.38 -35.02 14.57
N TYR A 618 12.59 -34.79 13.27
CA TYR A 618 13.80 -34.10 12.79
C TYR A 618 13.78 -32.61 13.14
N MET A 619 12.63 -31.96 13.15
CA MET A 619 12.51 -30.56 13.58
C MET A 619 12.72 -30.37 15.09
N GLN A 620 12.29 -31.34 15.92
CA GLN A 620 12.65 -31.37 17.34
C GLN A 620 14.17 -31.51 17.54
N SER A 621 14.81 -32.41 16.77
CA SER A 621 16.27 -32.58 16.79
C SER A 621 17.00 -31.32 16.32
N PHE A 622 16.52 -30.68 15.25
CA PHE A 622 17.03 -29.40 14.77
C PHE A 622 16.98 -28.33 15.86
N ASN A 623 15.84 -28.16 16.53
CA ASN A 623 15.68 -27.17 17.59
C ASN A 623 16.63 -27.44 18.77
N GLN A 624 16.82 -28.70 19.15
CA GLN A 624 17.79 -29.06 20.20
C GLN A 624 19.23 -28.74 19.78
N LEU A 625 19.58 -28.99 18.52
CA LEU A 625 20.91 -28.69 17.99
C LEU A 625 21.15 -27.17 17.88
N LEU A 626 20.14 -26.41 17.46
CA LEU A 626 20.19 -24.95 17.42
C LEU A 626 20.42 -24.36 18.82
N ASP A 627 19.72 -24.87 19.84
CA ASP A 627 19.91 -24.45 21.24
C ASP A 627 21.33 -24.78 21.75
N GLN A 628 21.92 -25.89 21.31
CA GLN A 628 23.31 -26.25 21.63
C GLN A 628 24.30 -25.28 20.98
N HIS A 629 24.10 -24.95 19.70
CA HIS A 629 24.95 -23.99 18.99
C HIS A 629 24.87 -22.59 19.60
N LYS A 630 23.67 -22.18 20.05
CA LYS A 630 23.48 -20.92 20.77
C LYS A 630 24.24 -20.91 22.10
N LYS A 631 24.11 -21.97 22.90
CA LYS A 631 24.86 -22.10 24.17
C LYS A 631 26.39 -22.12 23.96
N ALA A 632 26.85 -22.67 22.85
CA ALA A 632 28.26 -22.70 22.48
C ALA A 632 28.78 -21.38 21.89
N GLY A 633 27.93 -20.36 21.71
CA GLY A 633 28.30 -19.09 21.08
C GLY A 633 28.66 -19.23 19.60
N SER A 634 28.14 -20.28 18.94
CA SER A 634 28.46 -20.60 17.54
C SER A 634 27.45 -20.09 16.52
N VAL A 635 26.36 -19.49 17.00
CA VAL A 635 25.39 -18.73 16.21
C VAL A 635 25.09 -17.43 16.96
N SER A 636 24.90 -16.33 16.23
CA SER A 636 24.52 -15.04 16.82
C SER A 636 23.13 -15.09 17.47
N GLU A 637 22.78 -14.05 18.24
CA GLU A 637 21.42 -13.91 18.78
C GLU A 637 20.39 -13.78 17.67
N ASP A 638 20.65 -12.92 16.68
CA ASP A 638 19.70 -12.61 15.61
C ASP A 638 19.41 -13.84 14.74
N ALA A 639 20.46 -14.57 14.33
CA ALA A 639 20.30 -15.80 13.59
C ALA A 639 19.61 -16.90 14.41
N TYR A 640 19.91 -17.01 15.71
CA TYR A 640 19.22 -17.94 16.60
C TYR A 640 17.72 -17.65 16.69
N GLN A 641 17.34 -16.41 17.00
CA GLN A 641 15.94 -16.03 17.17
C GLN A 641 15.13 -16.24 15.89
N SER A 642 15.71 -15.86 14.74
CA SER A 642 15.08 -16.09 13.44
C SER A 642 14.91 -17.58 13.16
N LEU A 643 15.98 -18.39 13.21
CA LEU A 643 15.92 -19.82 12.92
C LEU A 643 14.97 -20.55 13.88
N LYS A 644 15.00 -20.20 15.18
CA LYS A 644 14.13 -20.81 16.20
C LYS A 644 12.66 -20.55 15.92
N THR A 645 12.31 -19.29 15.68
CA THR A 645 10.93 -18.88 15.40
C THR A 645 10.35 -19.63 14.20
N HIS A 646 11.10 -19.73 13.10
CA HIS A 646 10.64 -20.41 11.89
C HIS A 646 10.61 -21.94 12.06
N ALA A 647 11.59 -22.51 12.77
CA ALA A 647 11.61 -23.95 13.04
C ALA A 647 10.46 -24.38 13.96
N GLU A 648 10.08 -23.55 14.94
CA GLU A 648 8.90 -23.79 15.79
C GLU A 648 7.59 -23.67 15.00
N ALA A 649 7.49 -22.70 14.08
CA ALA A 649 6.33 -22.60 13.19
C ALA A 649 6.18 -23.83 12.30
N LEU A 650 7.27 -24.32 11.71
CA LEU A 650 7.27 -25.55 10.92
C LEU A 650 6.91 -26.78 11.76
N LEU A 651 7.48 -26.89 12.95
CA LEU A 651 7.17 -27.96 13.90
C LEU A 651 5.69 -27.97 14.26
N LYS A 652 5.11 -26.81 14.58
CA LYS A 652 3.69 -26.67 14.92
C LYS A 652 2.79 -27.10 13.75
N LYS A 653 3.08 -26.63 12.53
CA LYS A 653 2.37 -27.00 11.30
C LYS A 653 2.25 -28.52 11.14
N TRP A 654 3.36 -29.25 11.28
CA TRP A 654 3.38 -30.71 11.13
C TRP A 654 2.86 -31.47 12.36
N GLN A 655 2.83 -30.85 13.54
CA GLN A 655 2.15 -31.41 14.71
C GLN A 655 0.62 -31.34 14.55
N GLU A 656 0.11 -30.28 13.96
CA GLU A 656 -1.32 -30.10 13.69
C GLU A 656 -1.81 -31.04 12.59
N SER A 657 -0.99 -31.32 11.57
CA SER A 657 -1.34 -32.27 10.50
C SER A 657 -1.35 -33.75 10.93
N ARG A 658 -0.90 -34.07 12.15
CA ARG A 658 -0.99 -35.42 12.73
C ARG A 658 -2.36 -35.71 13.35
N LYS A 659 -3.15 -34.68 13.65
CA LYS A 659 -4.49 -34.78 14.22
C LYS A 659 -5.50 -34.98 13.11
#